data_AF-A0A414H1I8-F1
#
_entry.id   AF-A0A414H1I8-F1
#
_cell.length_a   1.000
_cell.length_b   1.000
_cell.length_c   1.000
_cell.angle_alpha   90.00
_cell.angle_beta   90.00
_cell.angle_gamma   90.00
#
_symmetry.space_group_name_H-M   'P 1'
#
loop_
_entity.id
_entity.type
_entity.pdbx_description
1 polymer ?
#
loop_
_entity_poly.entity_id
_entity_poly.type
_entity_poly.pdbx_seq_one_letter_code
_entity_poly.pdbx_strand_id
1 'polypeptide(L)'
;MDFPRNILKALFYEIELDHVANAIVQKYKSDDFLFKKIVEIMSILMPAFTKSELKLLADMEKQKWKKDCDTIGKCVLESLMNAIKELSVNNTSSLLKVQFNNLLRWRETSLFLGEDLLICAILSKNSPQIKNDFSWQEVLTHDNHELNTLLQTNDLCDLHLHFSSSYAAFDLQWIQWMNCKYSGKEDGNESKWIQIAMTIRFKIFSYLECKKADWIGIENILSWEDNMIHTQTTSLYDDINFAILCSQKINNDGDYSYWDYAIRTDISTLNNSPYTLLWGERKLLYSYLFEFNNGKDPNIKKLATAFYMYCIIKINNRKNYILTNKFVGLENFQDHNNKHCDVGDNIKDKYVIQSSLEGNSKIKIEPRFSISFENAEKKMARKSNTNFFMPFFSDNLFANQQTDRIAFTISIPKPKNKSREGWSKNRTETQKTFEIFLHKFYKKADDNQIPIVGVDFAGADWKSRPYFFSPLVRYGRENGFDNFTYHIGEDFYDLIDGLRAVDEVLVFLNWNGHNRLAHLNSLFVDVEKYYETRHWNMIIPQQILLDNLIWIQKWTDKLCVKLEDDVEKLFIQKIEDCFKDLKCEKYLSFESYMGNFEIRGFEDTYLLETVAENYNKLTQITAWHILKSHKFLSLLEKIQTSLLQTIINKNIHIETCPSSNFLIGRFDKYDSVPTANLYKYIDKASISINTDIKGTVATSLVNEYSLMALALEKKGIEKTEIHQYLKKIMNASHTRKFT
;
A
#
# COMPACT_ATOMS: atom_id res chain seq x y z
N MET A 1 -5.98 -11.32 -23.15
CA MET A 1 -6.93 -10.44 -22.44
C MET A 1 -7.78 -11.30 -21.54
N ASP A 2 -8.09 -10.82 -20.35
CA ASP A 2 -8.69 -11.67 -19.31
C ASP A 2 -10.07 -11.15 -18.92
N PHE A 3 -11.07 -11.48 -19.75
CA PHE A 3 -12.44 -11.03 -19.58
C PHE A 3 -13.09 -11.47 -18.26
N PRO A 4 -12.93 -12.72 -17.76
CA PRO A 4 -13.51 -13.13 -16.49
C PRO A 4 -13.14 -12.23 -15.31
N ARG A 5 -11.87 -11.80 -15.22
CA ARG A 5 -11.43 -10.89 -14.14
C ARG A 5 -12.11 -9.51 -14.24
N ASN A 6 -12.20 -8.97 -15.45
CA ASN A 6 -12.89 -7.69 -15.67
C ASN A 6 -14.40 -7.79 -15.42
N ILE A 7 -15.01 -8.94 -15.70
CA ILE A 7 -16.41 -9.23 -15.35
C ILE A 7 -16.58 -9.27 -13.83
N LEU A 8 -15.69 -9.96 -13.09
CA LEU A 8 -15.72 -9.93 -11.62
C LEU A 8 -15.53 -8.52 -11.08
N LYS A 9 -14.58 -7.77 -11.64
CA LYS A 9 -14.38 -6.37 -11.30
C LYS A 9 -15.66 -5.56 -11.56
N ALA A 10 -16.32 -5.75 -12.70
CA ALA A 10 -17.57 -5.06 -12.99
C ALA A 10 -18.69 -5.43 -11.99
N LEU A 11 -18.84 -6.72 -11.68
CA LEU A 11 -19.95 -7.24 -10.86
C LEU A 11 -19.74 -7.07 -9.35
N PHE A 12 -18.52 -7.01 -8.85
CA PHE A 12 -18.28 -6.89 -7.40
C PHE A 12 -17.66 -5.56 -7.00
N TYR A 13 -16.85 -4.97 -7.86
CA TYR A 13 -16.09 -3.78 -7.55
C TYR A 13 -16.75 -2.53 -8.12
N GLU A 14 -16.97 -2.42 -9.43
CA GLU A 14 -17.43 -1.16 -10.06
C GLU A 14 -18.94 -0.93 -9.97
N ILE A 15 -19.75 -1.97 -9.75
CA ILE A 15 -21.21 -1.80 -9.68
C ILE A 15 -21.61 -1.00 -8.44
N GLU A 16 -22.49 -0.02 -8.63
CA GLU A 16 -22.95 0.85 -7.54
C GLU A 16 -24.02 0.17 -6.68
N LEU A 17 -23.87 0.30 -5.34
CA LEU A 17 -24.77 -0.32 -4.36
C LEU A 17 -26.23 0.07 -4.56
N ASP A 18 -26.51 1.37 -4.74
CA ASP A 18 -27.86 1.89 -4.93
C ASP A 18 -28.53 1.33 -6.20
N HIS A 19 -27.77 1.16 -7.28
CA HIS A 19 -28.29 0.56 -8.51
C HIS A 19 -28.69 -0.90 -8.32
N VAL A 20 -27.88 -1.68 -7.60
CA VAL A 20 -28.21 -3.07 -7.29
C VAL A 20 -29.41 -3.16 -6.35
N ALA A 21 -29.43 -2.34 -5.29
CA ALA A 21 -30.52 -2.34 -4.34
C ALA A 21 -31.86 -1.95 -4.97
N ASN A 22 -31.87 -0.91 -5.82
CA ASN A 22 -33.04 -0.52 -6.59
C ASN A 22 -33.52 -1.65 -7.52
N ALA A 23 -32.61 -2.35 -8.20
CA ALA A 23 -32.97 -3.48 -9.05
C ALA A 23 -33.60 -4.64 -8.25
N ILE A 24 -33.13 -4.89 -7.02
CA ILE A 24 -33.69 -5.89 -6.12
C ILE A 24 -35.10 -5.49 -5.65
N VAL A 25 -35.26 -4.26 -5.15
CA VAL A 25 -36.55 -3.75 -4.63
C VAL A 25 -37.60 -3.69 -5.73
N GLN A 26 -37.22 -3.21 -6.93
CA GLN A 26 -38.12 -3.10 -8.08
C GLN A 26 -38.29 -4.43 -8.85
N LYS A 27 -37.67 -5.52 -8.36
CA LYS A 27 -37.76 -6.87 -8.95
C LYS A 27 -37.44 -6.91 -10.44
N TYR A 28 -36.37 -6.21 -10.83
CA TYR A 28 -35.89 -6.24 -12.21
C TYR A 28 -35.49 -7.66 -12.61
N LYS A 29 -35.64 -7.97 -13.90
CA LYS A 29 -35.19 -9.24 -14.44
C LYS A 29 -33.65 -9.32 -14.35
N SER A 30 -33.17 -10.23 -13.51
CA SER A 30 -31.77 -10.29 -13.06
C SER A 30 -30.77 -10.34 -14.22
N ASP A 31 -31.05 -11.15 -15.23
CA ASP A 31 -30.17 -11.35 -16.37
C ASP A 31 -30.04 -10.10 -17.25
N ASP A 32 -31.14 -9.41 -17.51
CA ASP A 32 -31.18 -8.22 -18.35
C ASP A 32 -30.54 -7.02 -17.62
N PHE A 33 -30.76 -6.89 -16.31
CA PHE A 33 -30.09 -5.89 -15.48
C PHE A 33 -28.57 -6.08 -15.49
N LEU A 34 -28.10 -7.29 -15.19
CA LEU A 34 -26.67 -7.61 -15.14
C LEU A 34 -26.02 -7.46 -16.51
N PHE A 35 -26.67 -7.92 -17.58
CA PHE A 35 -26.19 -7.72 -18.96
C PHE A 35 -25.95 -6.24 -19.25
N LYS A 36 -26.93 -5.37 -18.96
CA LYS A 36 -26.80 -3.92 -19.18
C LYS A 36 -25.64 -3.33 -18.39
N LYS A 37 -25.49 -3.72 -17.11
CA LYS A 37 -24.42 -3.22 -16.24
C LYS A 37 -23.03 -3.71 -16.63
N ILE A 38 -22.89 -4.97 -17.06
CA ILE A 38 -21.64 -5.47 -17.64
C ILE A 38 -21.24 -4.61 -18.85
N VAL A 39 -22.14 -4.39 -19.81
CA VAL A 39 -21.83 -3.59 -21.02
C VAL A 39 -21.45 -2.15 -20.66
N GLU A 40 -22.20 -1.52 -19.76
CA GLU A 40 -21.97 -0.13 -19.30
C GLU A 40 -20.59 0.03 -18.66
N ILE A 41 -20.29 -0.78 -17.64
CA ILE A 41 -19.04 -0.70 -16.88
C ILE A 41 -17.85 -1.12 -17.74
N MET A 42 -17.98 -2.20 -18.51
CA MET A 42 -16.89 -2.70 -19.36
C MET A 42 -16.51 -1.71 -20.46
N SER A 43 -17.44 -0.84 -20.90
CA SER A 43 -17.12 0.22 -21.86
C SER A 43 -16.13 1.24 -21.29
N ILE A 44 -16.11 1.42 -19.97
CA ILE A 44 -15.16 2.28 -19.25
C ILE A 44 -13.86 1.51 -18.97
N LEU A 45 -13.96 0.27 -18.49
CA LEU A 45 -12.79 -0.54 -18.13
C LEU A 45 -11.95 -0.97 -19.35
N MET A 46 -12.58 -1.12 -20.51
CA MET A 46 -11.97 -1.68 -21.71
C MET A 46 -12.28 -0.81 -22.94
N PRO A 47 -11.79 0.45 -23.00
CA PRO A 47 -12.13 1.40 -24.06
C PRO A 47 -11.63 0.99 -25.45
N ALA A 48 -10.77 -0.02 -25.54
CA ALA A 48 -10.33 -0.61 -26.80
C ALA A 48 -11.43 -1.40 -27.54
N PHE A 49 -12.53 -1.75 -26.86
CA PHE A 49 -13.63 -2.53 -27.45
C PHE A 49 -14.84 -1.66 -27.69
N THR A 50 -15.52 -1.92 -28.81
CA THR A 50 -16.80 -1.28 -29.11
C THR A 50 -17.89 -1.82 -28.19
N LYS A 51 -18.95 -1.02 -27.99
CA LYS A 51 -20.14 -1.45 -27.24
C LYS A 51 -20.80 -2.70 -27.83
N SER A 52 -20.68 -2.93 -29.15
CA SER A 52 -21.23 -4.12 -29.81
C SER A 52 -20.45 -5.39 -29.44
N GLU A 53 -19.13 -5.32 -29.38
CA GLU A 53 -18.29 -6.45 -28.92
C GLU A 53 -18.55 -6.75 -27.44
N LEU A 54 -18.69 -5.71 -26.62
CA LEU A 54 -18.98 -5.86 -25.19
C LEU A 54 -20.37 -6.46 -24.92
N LYS A 55 -21.36 -6.23 -25.81
CA LYS A 55 -22.65 -6.94 -25.75
C LYS A 55 -22.49 -8.43 -26.00
N LEU A 56 -21.69 -8.83 -27.01
CA LEU A 56 -21.41 -10.24 -27.26
C LEU A 56 -20.72 -10.89 -26.06
N LEU A 57 -19.79 -10.18 -25.42
CA LEU A 57 -19.16 -10.66 -24.19
C LEU A 57 -20.16 -10.81 -23.03
N ALA A 58 -21.06 -9.85 -22.84
CA ALA A 58 -22.10 -9.94 -21.82
C ALA A 58 -23.09 -11.07 -22.12
N ASP A 59 -23.39 -11.36 -23.39
CA ASP A 59 -24.19 -12.51 -23.80
C ASP A 59 -23.48 -13.83 -23.48
N MET A 60 -22.17 -13.92 -23.74
CA MET A 60 -21.36 -15.08 -23.35
C MET A 60 -21.38 -15.30 -21.83
N GLU A 61 -21.35 -14.24 -21.03
CA GLU A 61 -21.45 -14.35 -19.58
C GLU A 61 -22.86 -14.82 -19.14
N LYS A 62 -23.90 -14.24 -19.75
CA LYS A 62 -25.30 -14.63 -19.50
C LYS A 62 -25.56 -16.11 -19.79
N GLN A 63 -24.93 -16.67 -20.82
CA GLN A 63 -25.02 -18.09 -21.17
C GLN A 63 -24.43 -19.04 -20.09
N LYS A 64 -23.58 -18.52 -19.19
CA LYS A 64 -23.03 -19.31 -18.08
C LYS A 64 -24.01 -19.46 -16.92
N TRP A 65 -25.01 -18.57 -16.82
CA TRP A 65 -26.02 -18.63 -15.77
C TRP A 65 -26.98 -19.79 -16.02
N LYS A 66 -27.15 -20.65 -15.02
CA LYS A 66 -28.03 -21.82 -15.10
C LYS A 66 -29.50 -21.37 -15.18
N LYS A 67 -30.39 -22.25 -15.66
CA LYS A 67 -31.83 -21.96 -15.79
C LYS A 67 -32.51 -21.57 -14.47
N ASP A 68 -31.97 -22.00 -13.33
CA ASP A 68 -32.45 -21.69 -11.97
C ASP A 68 -31.83 -20.43 -11.35
N CYS A 69 -30.97 -19.72 -12.09
CA CYS A 69 -30.41 -18.42 -11.73
C CYS A 69 -31.42 -17.30 -12.05
N ASP A 70 -32.46 -17.21 -11.24
CA ASP A 70 -33.54 -16.23 -11.35
C ASP A 70 -33.26 -14.92 -10.60
N THR A 71 -32.30 -14.92 -9.68
CA THR A 71 -31.94 -13.77 -8.84
C THR A 71 -30.54 -13.25 -9.16
N ILE A 72 -30.35 -11.94 -8.97
CA ILE A 72 -29.05 -11.26 -9.16
C ILE A 72 -27.94 -12.01 -8.41
N GLY A 73 -28.15 -12.37 -7.13
CA GLY A 73 -27.16 -13.06 -6.33
C GLY A 73 -26.77 -14.43 -6.91
N LYS A 74 -27.73 -15.23 -7.38
CA LYS A 74 -27.42 -16.54 -7.99
C LYS A 74 -26.59 -16.37 -9.26
N CYS A 75 -26.99 -15.45 -10.16
CA CYS A 75 -26.24 -15.18 -11.39
C CYS A 75 -24.80 -14.76 -11.09
N VAL A 76 -24.61 -13.81 -10.18
CA VAL A 76 -23.27 -13.27 -9.85
C VAL A 76 -22.41 -14.31 -9.14
N LEU A 77 -22.98 -15.13 -8.25
CA LEU A 77 -22.23 -16.22 -7.61
C LEU A 77 -21.83 -17.31 -8.61
N GLU A 78 -22.64 -17.62 -9.62
CA GLU A 78 -22.23 -18.52 -10.72
C GLU A 78 -21.12 -17.89 -11.58
N SER A 79 -21.16 -16.58 -11.84
CA SER A 79 -20.06 -15.85 -12.51
C SER A 79 -18.77 -15.94 -11.69
N LEU A 80 -18.83 -15.72 -10.36
CA LEU A 80 -17.71 -15.93 -9.45
C LEU A 80 -17.17 -17.36 -9.55
N MET A 81 -18.04 -18.36 -9.45
CA MET A 81 -17.65 -19.77 -9.53
C MET A 81 -17.01 -20.11 -10.88
N ASN A 82 -17.46 -19.54 -12.00
CA ASN A 82 -16.84 -19.81 -13.29
C ASN A 82 -15.47 -19.13 -13.41
N ALA A 83 -15.36 -17.86 -13.01
CA ALA A 83 -14.11 -17.13 -13.08
C ALA A 83 -12.98 -17.76 -12.23
N ILE A 84 -13.27 -18.28 -11.03
CA ILE A 84 -12.24 -18.92 -10.20
C ILE A 84 -11.67 -20.21 -10.81
N LYS A 85 -12.37 -20.87 -11.76
CA LYS A 85 -11.79 -22.02 -12.49
C LYS A 85 -10.59 -21.59 -13.34
N GLU A 86 -10.61 -20.35 -13.81
CA GLU A 86 -9.58 -19.80 -14.70
C GLU A 86 -8.44 -19.14 -13.92
N LEU A 87 -8.68 -18.75 -12.66
CA LEU A 87 -7.66 -18.19 -11.76
C LEU A 87 -6.64 -19.23 -11.25
N SER A 88 -6.82 -20.51 -11.63
CA SER A 88 -5.88 -21.64 -11.54
C SER A 88 -5.02 -21.65 -10.25
N VAL A 89 -5.57 -22.27 -9.21
CA VAL A 89 -4.93 -22.43 -7.90
C VAL A 89 -4.75 -23.93 -7.66
N ASN A 90 -3.54 -24.34 -7.25
CA ASN A 90 -3.23 -25.76 -7.03
C ASN A 90 -3.57 -26.14 -5.58
N ASN A 91 -4.32 -27.24 -5.43
CA ASN A 91 -4.59 -27.83 -4.12
C ASN A 91 -3.51 -28.90 -3.85
N THR A 92 -2.41 -28.50 -3.24
CA THR A 92 -1.36 -29.43 -2.83
C THR A 92 -1.48 -29.72 -1.34
N SER A 93 -1.83 -30.97 -1.01
CA SER A 93 -1.63 -31.63 0.28
C SER A 93 -1.78 -30.73 1.53
N SER A 94 -2.93 -30.07 1.68
CA SER A 94 -3.44 -29.28 2.83
C SER A 94 -3.31 -27.75 2.83
N LEU A 95 -2.61 -27.12 1.86
CA LEU A 95 -2.51 -25.66 1.78
C LEU A 95 -2.82 -25.14 0.37
N LEU A 96 -3.68 -24.13 0.28
CA LEU A 96 -4.07 -23.50 -0.98
C LEU A 96 -2.91 -22.64 -1.50
N LYS A 97 -2.50 -22.84 -2.75
CA LYS A 97 -1.38 -22.09 -3.37
C LYS A 97 -1.74 -21.60 -4.77
N VAL A 98 -1.45 -20.34 -5.04
CA VAL A 98 -1.63 -19.75 -6.38
C VAL A 98 -0.65 -20.39 -7.36
N GLN A 99 -1.07 -20.69 -8.59
CA GLN A 99 -0.10 -21.10 -9.61
C GLN A 99 0.83 -19.94 -9.93
N PHE A 100 2.14 -20.15 -9.82
CA PHE A 100 3.14 -19.08 -9.94
C PHE A 100 2.98 -18.29 -11.24
N ASN A 101 2.76 -18.95 -12.39
CA ASN A 101 2.57 -18.27 -13.67
C ASN A 101 1.35 -17.34 -13.74
N ASN A 102 0.40 -17.51 -12.83
CA ASN A 102 -0.81 -16.69 -12.68
C ASN A 102 -0.75 -15.71 -11.49
N LEU A 103 0.37 -15.61 -10.76
CA LEU A 103 0.48 -14.78 -9.55
C LEU A 103 0.14 -13.30 -9.81
N LEU A 104 0.65 -12.71 -10.89
CA LEU A 104 0.28 -11.33 -11.29
C LEU A 104 -1.22 -11.21 -11.60
N ARG A 105 -1.83 -12.26 -12.16
CA ARG A 105 -3.26 -12.25 -12.48
C ARG A 105 -4.13 -12.35 -11.23
N TRP A 106 -3.72 -13.20 -10.30
CA TRP A 106 -4.31 -13.35 -8.97
C TRP A 106 -4.26 -12.04 -8.21
N ARG A 107 -3.06 -11.44 -8.11
CA ARG A 107 -2.79 -10.16 -7.45
C ARG A 107 -3.72 -9.04 -7.92
N GLU A 108 -3.88 -8.89 -9.23
CA GLU A 108 -4.78 -7.88 -9.80
C GLU A 108 -6.24 -8.13 -9.41
N THR A 109 -6.69 -9.39 -9.38
CA THR A 109 -8.08 -9.73 -9.03
C THR A 109 -8.34 -9.57 -7.54
N SER A 110 -7.42 -10.05 -6.70
CA SER A 110 -7.54 -10.01 -5.25
C SER A 110 -7.43 -8.60 -4.68
N LEU A 111 -6.69 -7.71 -5.35
CA LEU A 111 -6.68 -6.29 -5.03
C LEU A 111 -8.08 -5.68 -5.08
N PHE A 112 -8.93 -6.07 -6.02
CA PHE A 112 -10.31 -5.56 -6.09
C PHE A 112 -11.25 -6.29 -5.14
N LEU A 113 -11.27 -7.62 -5.17
CA LEU A 113 -12.30 -8.42 -4.49
C LEU A 113 -11.94 -8.82 -3.04
N GLY A 114 -10.66 -8.78 -2.68
CA GLY A 114 -10.11 -9.40 -1.47
C GLY A 114 -9.80 -10.89 -1.67
N GLU A 115 -8.69 -11.37 -1.11
CA GLU A 115 -8.29 -12.78 -1.24
C GLU A 115 -9.27 -13.74 -0.56
N ASP A 116 -9.78 -13.37 0.61
CA ASP A 116 -10.64 -14.26 1.40
C ASP A 116 -11.91 -14.70 0.65
N LEU A 117 -12.55 -13.81 -0.13
CA LEU A 117 -13.71 -14.17 -0.94
C LEU A 117 -13.34 -15.18 -2.04
N LEU A 118 -12.22 -14.97 -2.72
CA LEU A 118 -11.73 -15.85 -3.78
C LEU A 118 -11.31 -17.23 -3.21
N ILE A 119 -10.60 -17.23 -2.08
CA ILE A 119 -10.17 -18.43 -1.37
C ILE A 119 -11.37 -19.24 -0.93
N CYS A 120 -12.32 -18.62 -0.22
CA CYS A 120 -13.53 -19.30 0.23
C CYS A 120 -14.33 -19.87 -0.95
N ALA A 121 -14.44 -19.13 -2.06
CA ALA A 121 -15.07 -19.62 -3.28
C ALA A 121 -14.37 -20.86 -3.86
N ILE A 122 -13.04 -20.88 -3.90
CA ILE A 122 -12.26 -22.04 -4.37
C ILE A 122 -12.43 -23.23 -3.43
N LEU A 123 -12.26 -23.03 -2.12
CA LEU A 123 -12.36 -24.09 -1.12
C LEU A 123 -13.77 -24.70 -1.09
N SER A 124 -14.82 -23.89 -1.32
CA SER A 124 -16.21 -24.35 -1.30
C SER A 124 -16.56 -25.39 -2.38
N LYS A 125 -15.73 -25.53 -3.43
CA LYS A 125 -15.93 -26.54 -4.48
C LYS A 125 -15.28 -27.89 -4.19
N ASN A 126 -14.29 -27.92 -3.30
CA ASN A 126 -13.61 -29.14 -2.95
C ASN A 126 -14.35 -29.83 -1.78
N SER A 127 -14.30 -31.16 -1.70
CA SER A 127 -14.96 -31.95 -0.66
C SER A 127 -14.60 -31.48 0.76
N PRO A 128 -15.45 -31.70 1.78
CA PRO A 128 -15.33 -31.17 3.16
C PRO A 128 -14.09 -31.63 3.96
N GLN A 129 -13.08 -32.23 3.31
CA GLN A 129 -11.88 -32.79 3.93
C GLN A 129 -10.77 -31.75 4.21
N ILE A 130 -10.94 -30.48 3.84
CA ILE A 130 -9.97 -29.45 4.22
C ILE A 130 -10.19 -29.16 5.70
N LYS A 131 -9.22 -29.58 6.54
CA LYS A 131 -9.16 -29.27 7.97
C LYS A 131 -9.56 -27.79 8.18
N ASN A 132 -10.47 -27.56 9.13
CA ASN A 132 -11.18 -26.31 9.48
C ASN A 132 -10.28 -25.12 9.90
N ASP A 133 -9.13 -24.92 9.26
CA ASP A 133 -8.23 -23.82 9.56
C ASP A 133 -8.50 -22.61 8.66
N PHE A 134 -9.12 -21.57 9.25
CA PHE A 134 -9.38 -20.29 8.61
C PHE A 134 -8.32 -19.21 8.94
N SER A 135 -7.15 -19.62 9.43
CA SER A 135 -6.04 -18.73 9.82
C SER A 135 -4.95 -18.58 8.74
N TRP A 136 -5.29 -18.76 7.45
CA TRP A 136 -4.34 -18.56 6.34
C TRP A 136 -3.79 -17.13 6.26
N GLN A 137 -2.64 -16.95 5.64
CA GLN A 137 -2.00 -15.65 5.46
C GLN A 137 -2.89 -14.68 4.66
N GLU A 138 -2.77 -13.37 4.90
CA GLU A 138 -3.50 -12.33 4.14
C GLU A 138 -3.26 -12.38 2.62
N VAL A 139 -2.05 -12.80 2.24
CA VAL A 139 -1.61 -12.95 0.86
C VAL A 139 -1.13 -14.37 0.69
N LEU A 140 -1.78 -15.11 -0.21
CA LEU A 140 -1.40 -16.49 -0.48
C LEU A 140 -0.04 -16.60 -1.16
N THR A 141 0.71 -17.60 -0.73
CA THR A 141 1.90 -18.06 -1.44
C THR A 141 1.53 -18.79 -2.75
N HIS A 142 2.56 -19.15 -3.51
CA HIS A 142 2.43 -19.82 -4.80
C HIS A 142 3.02 -21.23 -4.80
N ASP A 143 2.81 -21.99 -5.87
CA ASP A 143 3.24 -23.38 -6.03
C ASP A 143 4.66 -23.59 -6.58
N ASN A 144 5.39 -22.54 -6.97
CA ASN A 144 6.80 -22.66 -7.37
C ASN A 144 7.68 -23.11 -6.19
N HIS A 145 7.98 -24.41 -6.14
CA HIS A 145 8.73 -25.06 -5.07
C HIS A 145 10.18 -24.58 -4.97
N GLU A 146 10.84 -24.33 -6.10
CA GLU A 146 12.25 -23.91 -6.11
C GLU A 146 12.39 -22.53 -5.49
N LEU A 147 11.55 -21.57 -5.93
CA LEU A 147 11.53 -20.22 -5.38
C LEU A 147 11.10 -20.20 -3.91
N ASN A 148 10.08 -20.98 -3.53
CA ASN A 148 9.68 -21.07 -2.13
C ASN A 148 10.80 -21.64 -1.24
N THR A 149 11.51 -22.68 -1.70
CA THR A 149 12.66 -23.23 -0.98
C THR A 149 13.71 -22.15 -0.79
N LEU A 150 14.02 -21.41 -1.86
CA LEU A 150 14.95 -20.29 -1.82
C LEU A 150 14.58 -19.23 -0.77
N LEU A 151 13.32 -18.80 -0.75
CA LEU A 151 12.81 -17.80 0.19
C LEU A 151 12.63 -18.33 1.62
N GLN A 152 12.63 -19.65 1.83
CA GLN A 152 12.54 -20.25 3.17
C GLN A 152 13.91 -20.57 3.78
N THR A 153 14.93 -20.81 2.94
CA THR A 153 16.28 -21.17 3.42
C THR A 153 17.19 -19.98 3.69
N ASN A 154 16.91 -18.83 3.07
CA ASN A 154 17.72 -17.63 3.16
C ASN A 154 17.11 -16.62 4.15
N ASP A 155 17.96 -15.82 4.81
CA ASP A 155 17.49 -14.72 5.63
C ASP A 155 16.91 -13.61 4.73
N LEU A 156 15.73 -13.11 5.06
CA LEU A 156 15.09 -11.97 4.39
C LEU A 156 14.95 -10.83 5.38
N CYS A 157 15.29 -9.61 4.98
CA CYS A 157 15.08 -8.43 5.80
C CYS A 157 14.20 -7.43 5.08
N ASP A 158 13.06 -7.09 5.70
CA ASP A 158 12.27 -5.92 5.28
C ASP A 158 12.85 -4.68 5.94
N LEU A 159 13.60 -3.87 5.17
CA LEU A 159 14.25 -2.65 5.65
C LEU A 159 13.35 -1.42 5.60
N HIS A 160 12.17 -1.55 4.99
CA HIS A 160 11.28 -0.43 4.71
C HIS A 160 9.83 -0.88 4.88
N LEU A 161 9.35 -0.78 6.12
CA LEU A 161 7.99 -1.16 6.53
C LEU A 161 7.37 -0.03 7.36
N HIS A 162 6.43 0.75 6.82
CA HIS A 162 5.74 1.81 7.57
C HIS A 162 4.68 1.22 8.49
N PHE A 163 4.95 1.31 9.78
CA PHE A 163 4.23 0.61 10.83
C PHE A 163 2.74 0.98 10.88
N SER A 164 2.41 2.27 10.74
CA SER A 164 1.03 2.76 10.79
C SER A 164 0.17 2.36 9.59
N SER A 165 0.77 1.80 8.54
CA SER A 165 0.10 1.50 7.25
C SER A 165 0.27 0.03 6.86
N SER A 166 0.74 -0.80 7.80
CA SER A 166 1.13 -2.20 7.54
C SER A 166 0.21 -3.25 8.15
N TYR A 167 -0.80 -2.85 8.93
CA TYR A 167 -1.85 -3.76 9.40
C TYR A 167 -2.99 -3.85 8.39
N ALA A 168 -3.79 -4.93 8.43
CA ALA A 168 -5.01 -5.04 7.64
C ALA A 168 -6.10 -4.12 8.19
N ALA A 169 -5.97 -2.82 7.91
CA ALA A 169 -6.84 -1.78 8.46
C ALA A 169 -8.31 -2.05 8.15
N PHE A 170 -8.61 -2.39 6.89
CA PHE A 170 -9.97 -2.73 6.49
C PHE A 170 -10.49 -3.98 7.20
N ASP A 171 -9.76 -5.09 7.16
CA ASP A 171 -10.29 -6.36 7.66
C ASP A 171 -10.50 -6.32 9.18
N LEU A 172 -9.59 -5.70 9.93
CA LEU A 172 -9.77 -5.51 11.38
C LEU A 172 -10.93 -4.54 11.70
N GLN A 173 -11.07 -3.44 10.96
CA GLN A 173 -12.21 -2.53 11.12
C GLN A 173 -13.54 -3.20 10.74
N TRP A 174 -13.54 -4.03 9.70
CA TRP A 174 -14.71 -4.79 9.27
C TRP A 174 -15.20 -5.72 10.37
N ILE A 175 -14.30 -6.47 11.02
CA ILE A 175 -14.65 -7.27 12.20
C ILE A 175 -15.25 -6.40 13.30
N GLN A 176 -14.65 -5.25 13.59
CA GLN A 176 -15.14 -4.33 14.62
C GLN A 176 -16.58 -3.86 14.32
N TRP A 177 -16.86 -3.40 13.10
CA TRP A 177 -18.21 -3.00 12.69
C TRP A 177 -19.22 -4.15 12.78
N MET A 178 -18.82 -5.37 12.43
CA MET A 178 -19.72 -6.52 12.45
C MET A 178 -20.06 -7.02 13.86
N ASN A 179 -19.30 -6.62 14.88
CA ASN A 179 -19.42 -7.15 16.24
C ASN A 179 -19.76 -6.10 17.30
N CYS A 180 -19.44 -4.82 17.08
CA CYS A 180 -19.66 -3.77 18.08
C CYS A 180 -20.80 -2.83 17.67
N LYS A 181 -21.32 -2.09 18.67
CA LYS A 181 -22.28 -1.03 18.41
C LYS A 181 -21.67 0.02 17.48
N TYR A 182 -22.33 0.25 16.36
CA TYR A 182 -21.94 1.26 15.40
C TYR A 182 -21.90 2.65 16.07
N SER A 183 -20.76 3.34 15.95
CA SER A 183 -20.45 4.56 16.70
C SER A 183 -20.99 5.84 16.07
N GLY A 184 -21.54 5.79 14.85
CA GLY A 184 -22.14 6.95 14.19
C GLY A 184 -21.16 7.92 13.53
N LYS A 185 -19.87 7.58 13.45
CA LYS A 185 -18.80 8.52 13.03
C LYS A 185 -18.61 8.67 11.52
N GLU A 186 -19.24 7.84 10.68
CA GLU A 186 -19.07 7.89 9.22
C GLU A 186 -20.22 8.63 8.53
N ASP A 187 -20.02 8.97 7.26
CA ASP A 187 -21.02 9.65 6.43
C ASP A 187 -22.34 8.87 6.41
N GLY A 188 -23.47 9.59 6.34
CA GLY A 188 -24.81 8.99 6.50
C GLY A 188 -25.10 7.81 5.56
N ASN A 189 -24.56 7.81 4.34
CA ASN A 189 -24.71 6.71 3.38
C ASN A 189 -23.82 5.49 3.71
N GLU A 190 -22.56 5.71 4.12
CA GLU A 190 -21.63 4.63 4.54
C GLU A 190 -22.19 3.89 5.75
N SER A 191 -22.63 4.67 6.75
CA SER A 191 -23.33 4.22 7.95
C SER A 191 -24.54 3.32 7.66
N LYS A 192 -25.36 3.70 6.67
CA LYS A 192 -26.53 2.91 6.25
C LYS A 192 -26.11 1.52 5.76
N TRP A 193 -25.16 1.47 4.83
CA TRP A 193 -24.73 0.22 4.21
C TRP A 193 -24.06 -0.72 5.21
N ILE A 194 -23.25 -0.19 6.13
CA ILE A 194 -22.64 -1.00 7.19
C ILE A 194 -23.69 -1.62 8.10
N GLN A 195 -24.70 -0.87 8.54
CA GLN A 195 -25.81 -1.41 9.35
C GLN A 195 -26.60 -2.51 8.61
N ILE A 196 -26.82 -2.34 7.30
CA ILE A 196 -27.41 -3.39 6.44
C ILE A 196 -26.49 -4.63 6.41
N ALA A 197 -25.17 -4.45 6.21
CA ALA A 197 -24.22 -5.56 6.20
C ALA A 197 -24.15 -6.31 7.53
N MET A 198 -24.21 -5.59 8.66
CA MET A 198 -24.29 -6.20 10.01
C MET A 198 -25.52 -7.09 10.14
N THR A 199 -26.68 -6.58 9.71
CA THR A 199 -27.94 -7.33 9.72
C THR A 199 -27.84 -8.58 8.85
N ILE A 200 -27.31 -8.46 7.64
CA ILE A 200 -27.15 -9.60 6.73
C ILE A 200 -26.18 -10.63 7.33
N ARG A 201 -25.00 -10.21 7.81
CA ARG A 201 -23.98 -11.10 8.37
C ARG A 201 -24.55 -11.92 9.52
N PHE A 202 -25.21 -11.26 10.48
CA PHE A 202 -25.75 -11.94 11.65
C PHE A 202 -26.89 -12.89 11.31
N LYS A 203 -27.75 -12.54 10.34
CA LYS A 203 -28.82 -13.43 9.86
C LYS A 203 -28.26 -14.66 9.16
N ILE A 204 -27.25 -14.50 8.30
CA ILE A 204 -26.57 -15.63 7.65
C ILE A 204 -25.91 -16.51 8.71
N PHE A 205 -25.20 -15.93 9.68
CA PHE A 205 -24.59 -16.65 10.80
C PHE A 205 -25.64 -17.44 11.60
N SER A 206 -26.72 -16.80 12.04
CA SER A 206 -27.80 -17.41 12.80
C SER A 206 -28.50 -18.53 12.04
N TYR A 207 -28.63 -18.38 10.72
CA TYR A 207 -29.18 -19.43 9.87
C TYR A 207 -28.26 -20.64 9.76
N LEU A 208 -26.97 -20.42 9.56
CA LEU A 208 -25.98 -21.50 9.41
C LEU A 208 -25.80 -22.28 10.73
N GLU A 209 -25.68 -21.58 11.85
CA GLU A 209 -25.38 -22.18 13.16
C GLU A 209 -26.63 -22.68 13.90
N CYS A 210 -27.72 -21.91 13.88
CA CYS A 210 -28.90 -22.21 14.70
C CYS A 210 -30.10 -22.72 13.89
N LYS A 211 -30.00 -22.75 12.55
CA LYS A 211 -31.12 -23.07 11.62
C LYS A 211 -32.40 -22.24 11.90
N LYS A 212 -32.26 -21.07 12.53
CA LYS A 212 -33.38 -20.18 12.83
C LYS A 212 -33.90 -19.56 11.53
N ALA A 213 -35.17 -19.82 11.22
CA ALA A 213 -35.82 -19.44 9.98
C ALA A 213 -36.49 -18.04 10.02
N ASP A 214 -35.94 -17.09 10.77
CA ASP A 214 -36.51 -15.74 10.84
C ASP A 214 -35.99 -14.87 9.68
N TRP A 215 -36.44 -15.23 8.47
CA TRP A 215 -35.99 -14.62 7.23
C TRP A 215 -36.88 -13.43 6.84
N ILE A 216 -36.31 -12.23 6.95
CA ILE A 216 -36.84 -11.05 6.27
C ILE A 216 -36.18 -11.01 4.89
N GLY A 217 -36.97 -10.96 3.82
CA GLY A 217 -36.48 -10.82 2.45
C GLY A 217 -35.52 -9.64 2.31
N ILE A 218 -34.44 -9.81 1.55
CA ILE A 218 -33.42 -8.76 1.35
C ILE A 218 -34.06 -7.49 0.76
N GLU A 219 -35.07 -7.65 -0.09
CA GLU A 219 -35.87 -6.56 -0.64
C GLU A 219 -36.54 -5.71 0.45
N ASN A 220 -36.98 -6.32 1.55
CA ASN A 220 -37.57 -5.59 2.66
C ASN A 220 -36.50 -4.78 3.41
N ILE A 221 -35.34 -5.39 3.68
CA ILE A 221 -34.21 -4.72 4.35
C ILE A 221 -33.75 -3.51 3.51
N LEU A 222 -33.66 -3.67 2.20
CA LEU A 222 -33.24 -2.61 1.28
C LEU A 222 -34.29 -1.51 1.08
N SER A 223 -35.57 -1.80 1.35
CA SER A 223 -36.65 -0.81 1.33
C SER A 223 -36.79 -0.01 2.62
N TRP A 224 -36.01 -0.32 3.66
CA TRP A 224 -36.11 0.39 4.93
C TRP A 224 -35.66 1.84 4.80
N GLU A 225 -36.44 2.74 5.40
CA GLU A 225 -36.00 4.11 5.65
C GLU A 225 -34.85 4.12 6.67
N ASP A 226 -33.98 5.13 6.61
CA ASP A 226 -32.76 5.20 7.43
C ASP A 226 -33.03 5.08 8.94
N ASN A 227 -34.12 5.69 9.44
CA ASN A 227 -34.54 5.57 10.84
C ASN A 227 -34.93 4.13 11.22
N MET A 228 -35.56 3.40 10.30
CA MET A 228 -35.94 2.01 10.53
C MET A 228 -34.71 1.10 10.48
N ILE A 229 -33.76 1.35 9.57
CA ILE A 229 -32.47 0.64 9.55
C ILE A 229 -31.79 0.77 10.91
N HIS A 230 -31.72 1.99 11.44
CA HIS A 230 -31.11 2.23 12.74
C HIS A 230 -31.85 1.51 13.87
N THR A 231 -33.17 1.56 13.88
CA THR A 231 -34.00 0.91 14.91
C THR A 231 -33.84 -0.61 14.88
N GLN A 232 -33.92 -1.23 13.69
CA GLN A 232 -33.80 -2.67 13.50
C GLN A 232 -32.39 -3.18 13.83
N THR A 233 -31.37 -2.42 13.41
CA THR A 233 -29.97 -2.75 13.76
C THR A 233 -29.75 -2.58 15.26
N THR A 234 -30.39 -1.59 15.89
CA THR A 234 -30.28 -1.38 17.34
C THR A 234 -30.87 -2.56 18.12
N SER A 235 -32.04 -3.07 17.72
CA SER A 235 -32.61 -4.28 18.33
C SER A 235 -31.76 -5.52 18.11
N LEU A 236 -31.01 -5.59 17.01
CA LEU A 236 -30.12 -6.71 16.72
C LEU A 236 -28.89 -6.76 17.64
N TYR A 237 -28.51 -5.64 18.26
CA TYR A 237 -27.31 -5.61 19.11
C TYR A 237 -27.42 -6.52 20.32
N ASP A 238 -28.61 -6.70 20.89
CA ASP A 238 -28.78 -7.59 22.04
C ASP A 238 -28.48 -9.04 21.64
N ASP A 239 -28.94 -9.46 20.46
CA ASP A 239 -28.65 -10.78 19.91
C ASP A 239 -27.15 -10.94 19.54
N ILE A 240 -26.55 -9.91 18.96
CA ILE A 240 -25.11 -9.90 18.65
C ILE A 240 -24.29 -9.99 19.95
N ASN A 241 -24.63 -9.19 20.97
CA ASN A 241 -23.96 -9.20 22.27
C ASN A 241 -24.06 -10.58 22.92
N PHE A 242 -25.24 -11.21 22.88
CA PHE A 242 -25.40 -12.58 23.37
C PHE A 242 -24.51 -13.58 22.62
N ALA A 243 -24.44 -13.48 21.29
CA ALA A 243 -23.59 -14.34 20.48
C ALA A 243 -22.09 -14.13 20.77
N ILE A 244 -21.67 -12.87 21.00
CA ILE A 244 -20.31 -12.48 21.39
C ILE A 244 -19.92 -13.08 22.74
N LEU A 245 -20.81 -13.07 23.74
CA LEU A 245 -20.50 -13.66 25.06
C LEU A 245 -20.18 -15.16 25.00
N CYS A 246 -20.63 -15.83 23.94
CA CYS A 246 -20.38 -17.24 23.68
C CYS A 246 -19.15 -17.50 22.77
N SER A 247 -18.40 -16.45 22.40
CA SER A 247 -17.24 -16.53 21.52
C SER A 247 -15.91 -16.52 22.30
N GLN A 248 -14.83 -16.81 21.57
CA GLN A 248 -13.47 -16.80 22.10
C GLN A 248 -13.03 -15.37 22.44
N LYS A 249 -12.24 -15.25 23.52
CA LYS A 249 -11.60 -13.98 23.90
C LYS A 249 -10.21 -13.89 23.29
N ILE A 250 -9.77 -12.65 23.05
CA ILE A 250 -8.38 -12.34 22.70
C ILE A 250 -7.64 -11.79 23.91
N ASN A 251 -6.34 -12.11 24.00
CA ASN A 251 -5.39 -11.57 24.96
C ASN A 251 -4.76 -10.29 24.39
N ASN A 252 -4.98 -9.18 25.08
CA ASN A 252 -4.44 -7.86 24.78
C ASN A 252 -3.45 -7.43 25.89
N ASP A 253 -2.37 -8.19 26.07
CA ASP A 253 -1.38 -7.99 27.17
C ASP A 253 -1.98 -8.17 28.56
N GLY A 254 -2.70 -9.27 28.74
CA GLY A 254 -3.33 -9.65 30.02
C GLY A 254 -4.75 -9.10 30.21
N ASP A 255 -5.20 -8.18 29.35
CA ASP A 255 -6.61 -7.78 29.26
C ASP A 255 -7.33 -8.67 28.23
N TYR A 256 -8.45 -9.27 28.61
CA TYR A 256 -9.18 -10.22 27.78
C TYR A 256 -10.52 -9.65 27.32
N SER A 257 -10.68 -9.49 26.01
CA SER A 257 -11.91 -9.00 25.40
C SER A 257 -12.45 -9.97 24.36
N TYR A 258 -13.76 -9.94 24.13
CA TYR A 258 -14.37 -10.68 23.02
C TYR A 258 -14.06 -10.01 21.69
N TRP A 259 -13.94 -10.81 20.62
CA TRP A 259 -13.49 -10.33 19.31
C TRP A 259 -14.53 -10.49 18.19
N ASP A 260 -14.90 -11.73 17.86
CA ASP A 260 -15.87 -12.03 16.79
C ASP A 260 -16.84 -13.13 17.24
N TYR A 261 -18.15 -12.90 17.16
CA TYR A 261 -19.17 -13.89 17.54
C TYR A 261 -19.09 -15.19 16.72
N ALA A 262 -18.50 -15.13 15.53
CA ALA A 262 -18.34 -16.29 14.66
C ALA A 262 -17.21 -17.26 15.10
N ILE A 263 -16.36 -16.87 16.08
CA ILE A 263 -15.31 -17.71 16.67
C ILE A 263 -15.83 -18.31 17.98
N ARG A 264 -16.56 -19.41 17.89
CA ARG A 264 -17.24 -20.06 19.03
C ARG A 264 -16.28 -20.73 20.03
N THR A 265 -16.71 -20.82 21.29
CA THR A 265 -15.93 -21.41 22.41
C THR A 265 -15.66 -22.91 22.30
N ASP A 266 -16.49 -23.64 21.54
CA ASP A 266 -16.36 -25.08 21.28
C ASP A 266 -15.30 -25.42 20.20
N ILE A 267 -14.71 -24.41 19.56
CA ILE A 267 -13.59 -24.58 18.65
C ILE A 267 -12.34 -24.97 19.47
N SER A 268 -12.07 -26.27 19.54
CA SER A 268 -11.06 -26.87 20.42
C SER A 268 -9.60 -26.61 20.00
N THR A 269 -9.34 -26.17 18.76
CA THR A 269 -7.99 -25.88 18.28
C THR A 269 -7.97 -24.65 17.37
N LEU A 270 -7.62 -23.48 17.92
CA LEU A 270 -7.22 -22.33 17.13
C LEU A 270 -5.70 -22.35 16.93
N ASN A 271 -5.26 -22.09 15.70
CA ASN A 271 -3.84 -21.93 15.44
C ASN A 271 -3.33 -20.63 16.07
N ASN A 272 -2.15 -20.71 16.68
CA ASN A 272 -1.41 -19.54 17.12
C ASN A 272 -0.90 -18.81 15.88
N SER A 273 -1.67 -17.83 15.43
CA SER A 273 -1.42 -17.05 14.22
C SER A 273 -2.10 -15.68 14.37
N PRO A 274 -1.49 -14.58 13.89
CA PRO A 274 -2.16 -13.28 13.87
C PRO A 274 -3.44 -13.31 13.00
N TYR A 275 -3.45 -14.13 11.95
CA TYR A 275 -4.58 -14.23 11.02
C TYR A 275 -5.82 -14.92 11.64
N THR A 276 -5.68 -15.51 12.83
CA THR A 276 -6.82 -16.04 13.59
C THR A 276 -7.81 -14.94 13.98
N LEU A 277 -7.39 -13.67 14.02
CA LEU A 277 -8.32 -12.53 14.16
C LEU A 277 -9.35 -12.46 13.02
N LEU A 278 -9.07 -13.02 11.84
CA LEU A 278 -9.95 -13.01 10.68
C LEU A 278 -10.79 -14.30 10.55
N TRP A 279 -10.63 -15.23 11.48
CA TRP A 279 -11.14 -16.60 11.37
C TRP A 279 -12.66 -16.66 11.23
N GLY A 280 -13.40 -15.89 12.04
CA GLY A 280 -14.86 -15.92 12.06
C GLY A 280 -15.49 -15.45 10.75
N GLU A 281 -14.99 -14.35 10.20
CA GLU A 281 -15.39 -13.84 8.90
C GLU A 281 -15.12 -14.84 7.77
N ARG A 282 -13.92 -15.43 7.74
CA ARG A 282 -13.54 -16.43 6.74
C ARG A 282 -14.36 -17.70 6.84
N LYS A 283 -14.62 -18.21 8.05
CA LYS A 283 -15.52 -19.35 8.27
C LYS A 283 -16.91 -19.04 7.71
N LEU A 284 -17.44 -17.84 7.97
CA LEU A 284 -18.78 -17.48 7.52
C LEU A 284 -18.89 -17.45 5.99
N LEU A 285 -17.94 -16.78 5.32
CA LEU A 285 -17.87 -16.74 3.85
C LEU A 285 -17.77 -18.14 3.25
N TYR A 286 -16.87 -18.97 3.77
CA TYR A 286 -16.71 -20.36 3.33
C TYR A 286 -17.98 -21.18 3.55
N SER A 287 -18.53 -21.16 4.76
CA SER A 287 -19.68 -22.00 5.14
C SER A 287 -20.90 -21.67 4.27
N TYR A 288 -21.14 -20.38 4.02
CA TYR A 288 -22.20 -19.98 3.10
C TYR A 288 -21.97 -20.49 1.68
N LEU A 289 -20.77 -20.27 1.12
CA LEU A 289 -20.45 -20.68 -0.25
C LEU A 289 -20.46 -22.21 -0.40
N PHE A 290 -20.02 -22.94 0.62
CA PHE A 290 -20.04 -24.39 0.65
C PHE A 290 -21.47 -24.93 0.62
N GLU A 291 -22.35 -24.43 1.48
CA GLU A 291 -23.77 -24.79 1.48
C GLU A 291 -24.48 -24.32 0.20
N PHE A 292 -24.11 -23.16 -0.35
CA PHE A 292 -24.65 -22.70 -1.63
C PHE A 292 -24.26 -23.66 -2.76
N ASN A 293 -23.04 -24.17 -2.80
CA ASN A 293 -22.59 -25.03 -3.89
C ASN A 293 -23.00 -26.51 -3.73
N ASN A 294 -22.99 -27.02 -2.50
CA ASN A 294 -23.12 -28.46 -2.22
C ASN A 294 -24.32 -28.81 -1.32
N GLY A 295 -24.89 -27.82 -0.63
CA GLY A 295 -25.98 -28.00 0.31
C GLY A 295 -27.29 -28.37 -0.39
N LYS A 296 -28.14 -29.11 0.33
CA LYS A 296 -29.49 -29.50 -0.14
C LYS A 296 -30.58 -28.53 0.32
N ASP A 297 -30.24 -27.59 1.20
CA ASP A 297 -31.19 -26.67 1.79
C ASP A 297 -31.61 -25.58 0.77
N PRO A 298 -32.86 -25.58 0.29
CA PRO A 298 -33.30 -24.62 -0.71
C PRO A 298 -33.30 -23.17 -0.18
N ASN A 299 -33.32 -22.97 1.14
CA ASN A 299 -33.30 -21.62 1.70
C ASN A 299 -31.92 -20.97 1.58
N ILE A 300 -30.82 -21.74 1.60
CA ILE A 300 -29.48 -21.20 1.35
C ILE A 300 -29.41 -20.52 -0.03
N LYS A 301 -30.05 -21.14 -1.04
CA LYS A 301 -30.17 -20.56 -2.39
C LYS A 301 -30.98 -19.26 -2.42
N LYS A 302 -31.96 -19.09 -1.52
CA LYS A 302 -32.73 -17.83 -1.38
C LYS A 302 -31.90 -16.70 -0.77
N LEU A 303 -30.89 -17.04 0.03
CA LEU A 303 -29.97 -16.06 0.65
C LEU A 303 -28.94 -15.48 -0.33
N ALA A 304 -28.85 -16.00 -1.57
CA ALA A 304 -27.80 -15.65 -2.53
C ALA A 304 -27.68 -14.14 -2.79
N THR A 305 -28.82 -13.47 -2.96
CA THR A 305 -28.86 -12.02 -3.16
C THR A 305 -28.41 -11.26 -1.92
N ALA A 306 -28.77 -11.71 -0.72
CA ALA A 306 -28.31 -11.07 0.52
C ALA A 306 -26.81 -11.26 0.74
N PHE A 307 -26.29 -12.46 0.53
CA PHE A 307 -24.85 -12.73 0.61
C PHE A 307 -24.07 -11.91 -0.43
N TYR A 308 -24.59 -11.80 -1.66
CA TYR A 308 -23.99 -10.94 -2.67
C TYR A 308 -24.00 -9.47 -2.24
N MET A 309 -25.13 -8.95 -1.73
CA MET A 309 -25.21 -7.60 -1.16
C MET A 309 -24.18 -7.39 -0.05
N TYR A 310 -24.03 -8.36 0.87
CA TYR A 310 -22.99 -8.32 1.90
C TYR A 310 -21.58 -8.20 1.31
N CYS A 311 -21.26 -9.00 0.30
CA CYS A 311 -19.96 -8.98 -0.36
C CYS A 311 -19.69 -7.63 -1.04
N ILE A 312 -20.65 -7.07 -1.79
CA ILE A 312 -20.42 -5.79 -2.48
C ILE A 312 -20.41 -4.60 -1.52
N ILE A 313 -21.16 -4.64 -0.41
CA ILE A 313 -21.03 -3.62 0.64
C ILE A 313 -19.63 -3.70 1.27
N LYS A 314 -19.16 -4.90 1.61
CA LYS A 314 -17.80 -5.12 2.11
C LYS A 314 -16.75 -4.57 1.14
N ILE A 315 -16.84 -4.96 -0.13
CA ILE A 315 -15.88 -4.54 -1.16
C ILE A 315 -15.95 -3.03 -1.39
N ASN A 316 -17.13 -2.43 -1.42
CA ASN A 316 -17.29 -0.98 -1.60
C ASN A 316 -16.62 -0.18 -0.49
N ASN A 317 -16.76 -0.61 0.78
CA ASN A 317 -16.05 -0.01 1.90
C ASN A 317 -14.53 -0.28 1.82
N ARG A 318 -14.12 -1.50 1.40
CA ARG A 318 -12.71 -1.87 1.25
C ARG A 318 -11.94 -0.96 0.28
N LYS A 319 -12.60 -0.45 -0.77
CA LYS A 319 -11.99 0.49 -1.75
C LYS A 319 -11.35 1.70 -1.08
N ASN A 320 -11.89 2.13 0.05
CA ASN A 320 -11.41 3.31 0.77
C ASN A 320 -10.11 3.05 1.53
N TYR A 321 -9.76 1.79 1.79
CA TYR A 321 -8.62 1.39 2.61
C TYR A 321 -7.47 0.77 1.80
N ILE A 322 -7.79 0.17 0.65
CA ILE A 322 -6.82 -0.52 -0.22
C ILE A 322 -6.58 0.28 -1.47
N LEU A 323 -5.32 0.55 -1.79
CA LEU A 323 -4.94 1.33 -2.96
C LEU A 323 -5.10 0.50 -4.24
N THR A 324 -6.14 0.80 -5.00
CA THR A 324 -6.52 0.09 -6.24
C THR A 324 -6.74 1.03 -7.43
N ASN A 325 -6.75 2.35 -7.18
CA ASN A 325 -6.91 3.36 -8.22
C ASN A 325 -5.59 3.58 -8.98
N LYS A 326 -5.65 4.33 -10.09
CA LYS A 326 -4.49 4.62 -10.95
C LYS A 326 -3.96 6.06 -10.77
N PHE A 327 -4.40 6.77 -9.73
CA PHE A 327 -3.91 8.12 -9.48
C PHE A 327 -2.48 8.05 -8.95
N VAL A 328 -1.63 8.93 -9.46
CA VAL A 328 -0.20 8.98 -9.16
C VAL A 328 0.05 9.94 -8.00
N GLY A 329 1.06 9.64 -7.19
CA GLY A 329 1.59 10.55 -6.17
C GLY A 329 1.18 10.19 -4.74
N LEU A 330 1.97 10.67 -3.78
CA LEU A 330 1.86 10.26 -2.38
C LEU A 330 0.58 10.76 -1.70
N GLU A 331 0.04 11.91 -2.13
CA GLU A 331 -1.19 12.47 -1.57
C GLU A 331 -2.40 11.56 -1.82
N ASN A 332 -2.49 10.93 -3.00
CA ASN A 332 -3.52 9.93 -3.29
C ASN A 332 -3.47 8.74 -2.31
N PHE A 333 -2.28 8.30 -1.91
CA PHE A 333 -2.12 7.28 -0.88
C PHE A 333 -2.55 7.80 0.51
N GLN A 334 -2.18 9.03 0.88
CA GLN A 334 -2.47 9.60 2.19
C GLN A 334 -3.99 9.62 2.48
N ASP A 335 -4.82 9.82 1.47
CA ASP A 335 -6.28 9.76 1.61
C ASP A 335 -6.80 8.37 2.02
N HIS A 336 -6.15 7.29 1.58
CA HIS A 336 -6.49 5.92 1.96
C HIS A 336 -5.95 5.58 3.35
N ASN A 337 -4.75 6.05 3.67
CA ASN A 337 -4.08 5.78 4.94
C ASN A 337 -4.73 6.50 6.15
N ASN A 338 -5.38 7.64 5.91
CA ASN A 338 -6.04 8.43 6.97
C ASN A 338 -7.39 7.84 7.40
N LYS A 339 -7.82 6.71 6.83
CA LYS A 339 -9.08 6.06 7.21
C LYS A 339 -9.01 5.54 8.64
N HIS A 340 -10.06 5.84 9.40
CA HIS A 340 -10.12 5.54 10.82
C HIS A 340 -10.23 4.03 11.05
N CYS A 341 -9.46 3.51 12.01
CA CYS A 341 -9.64 2.18 12.55
C CYS A 341 -9.81 2.29 14.07
N ASP A 342 -11.00 1.93 14.57
CA ASP A 342 -11.39 1.97 15.98
C ASP A 342 -10.67 0.88 16.81
N VAL A 343 -9.96 -0.05 16.16
CA VAL A 343 -9.17 -1.08 16.84
C VAL A 343 -8.01 -0.44 17.60
N GLY A 344 -7.85 -0.87 18.86
CA GLY A 344 -6.83 -0.34 19.76
C GLY A 344 -5.40 -0.51 19.21
N ASP A 345 -4.55 0.49 19.44
CA ASP A 345 -3.17 0.52 18.93
C ASP A 345 -2.36 -0.73 19.30
N ASN A 346 -2.60 -1.34 20.45
CA ASN A 346 -1.85 -2.54 20.84
C ASN A 346 -2.11 -3.75 19.93
N ILE A 347 -3.38 -3.97 19.58
CA ILE A 347 -3.78 -5.04 18.65
C ILE A 347 -3.18 -4.77 17.26
N LYS A 348 -3.31 -3.53 16.76
CA LYS A 348 -2.74 -3.11 15.48
C LYS A 348 -1.23 -3.33 15.47
N ASP A 349 -0.53 -2.88 16.50
CA ASP A 349 0.92 -2.97 16.60
C ASP A 349 1.42 -4.42 16.61
N LYS A 350 0.81 -5.27 17.44
CA LYS A 350 1.10 -6.71 17.47
C LYS A 350 0.83 -7.36 16.12
N TYR A 351 -0.29 -7.01 15.49
CA TYR A 351 -0.67 -7.57 14.20
C TYR A 351 0.35 -7.23 13.10
N VAL A 352 0.85 -5.98 13.02
CA VAL A 352 1.91 -5.60 12.07
C VAL A 352 3.13 -6.50 12.25
N ILE A 353 3.65 -6.60 13.47
CA ILE A 353 4.86 -7.37 13.74
C ILE A 353 4.65 -8.87 13.43
N GLN A 354 3.59 -9.47 13.98
CA GLN A 354 3.34 -10.90 13.82
C GLN A 354 3.05 -11.28 12.36
N SER A 355 2.28 -10.46 11.63
CA SER A 355 1.93 -10.74 10.23
C SER A 355 3.09 -10.49 9.27
N SER A 356 3.99 -9.54 9.55
CA SER A 356 5.19 -9.31 8.72
C SER A 356 6.28 -10.36 8.92
N LEU A 357 6.31 -11.05 10.07
CA LEU A 357 7.25 -12.15 10.30
C LEU A 357 6.76 -13.50 9.71
N GLU A 358 5.48 -13.60 9.35
CA GLU A 358 4.84 -14.73 8.67
C GLU A 358 5.08 -16.12 9.32
N GLY A 359 5.41 -16.17 10.61
CA GLY A 359 5.84 -17.40 11.28
C GLY A 359 7.17 -17.97 10.76
N ASN A 360 7.86 -17.29 9.85
CA ASN A 360 9.12 -17.72 9.26
C ASN A 360 10.30 -17.18 10.07
N SER A 361 11.07 -18.05 10.73
CA SER A 361 12.23 -17.67 11.55
C SER A 361 13.34 -16.89 10.81
N LYS A 362 13.36 -16.94 9.47
CA LYS A 362 14.35 -16.29 8.61
C LYS A 362 14.00 -14.84 8.24
N ILE A 363 12.77 -14.42 8.50
CA ILE A 363 12.35 -13.04 8.25
C ILE A 363 12.72 -12.15 9.44
N LYS A 364 13.45 -11.08 9.13
CA LYS A 364 13.74 -9.94 10.00
C LYS A 364 13.05 -8.70 9.44
N ILE A 365 12.70 -7.76 10.30
CA ILE A 365 12.03 -6.52 9.91
C ILE A 365 12.67 -5.32 10.59
N GLU A 366 12.68 -4.20 9.88
CA GLU A 366 13.08 -2.88 10.38
C GLU A 366 11.91 -1.88 10.28
N PRO A 367 10.89 -1.99 11.17
CA PRO A 367 9.68 -1.20 11.01
C PRO A 367 9.89 0.27 11.35
N ARG A 368 9.19 1.14 10.63
CA ARG A 368 9.28 2.60 10.75
C ARG A 368 8.04 3.17 11.38
N PHE A 369 8.18 3.92 12.46
CA PHE A 369 7.03 4.61 13.06
C PHE A 369 7.25 6.11 13.10
N SER A 370 6.21 6.83 12.67
CA SER A 370 6.23 8.29 12.62
C SER A 370 6.18 8.90 14.01
N ILE A 371 7.07 9.86 14.25
CA ILE A 371 7.13 10.60 15.51
C ILE A 371 6.64 12.02 15.28
N SER A 372 5.56 12.39 15.98
CA SER A 372 5.18 13.78 16.20
C SER A 372 6.08 14.37 17.29
N PHE A 373 6.44 15.65 17.17
CA PHE A 373 7.29 16.34 18.15
C PHE A 373 6.73 16.24 19.58
N GLU A 374 5.41 16.25 19.72
CA GLU A 374 4.71 15.99 20.97
C GLU A 374 4.70 14.48 21.27
N ASN A 375 5.13 14.09 22.47
CA ASN A 375 5.17 12.72 22.99
C ASN A 375 6.21 11.77 22.35
N ALA A 376 7.25 12.29 21.69
CA ALA A 376 8.31 11.50 21.06
C ALA A 376 8.89 10.41 21.99
N GLU A 377 9.28 10.80 23.21
CA GLU A 377 9.83 9.88 24.21
C GLU A 377 8.84 8.78 24.60
N LYS A 378 7.57 9.14 24.86
CA LYS A 378 6.53 8.19 25.27
C LYS A 378 6.22 7.17 24.15
N LYS A 379 6.20 7.64 22.88
CA LYS A 379 6.00 6.76 21.71
C LYS A 379 7.16 5.79 21.53
N MET A 380 8.41 6.28 21.59
CA MET A 380 9.61 5.43 21.50
C MET A 380 9.65 4.41 22.63
N ALA A 381 9.43 4.82 23.89
CA ALA A 381 9.39 3.93 25.04
C ALA A 381 8.31 2.84 24.90
N ARG A 382 7.12 3.20 24.41
CA ARG A 382 6.07 2.21 24.15
C ARG A 382 6.54 1.17 23.13
N LYS A 383 7.10 1.58 21.99
CA LYS A 383 7.56 0.64 20.94
C LYS A 383 8.69 -0.25 21.43
N SER A 384 9.66 0.32 22.14
CA SER A 384 10.83 -0.37 22.69
C SER A 384 10.46 -1.47 23.70
N ASN A 385 9.44 -1.22 24.52
CA ASN A 385 9.09 -2.07 25.68
C ASN A 385 7.92 -3.04 25.43
N THR A 386 7.23 -2.99 24.29
CA THR A 386 6.05 -3.83 24.04
C THR A 386 6.47 -5.25 23.65
N ASN A 387 5.84 -6.27 24.25
CA ASN A 387 6.00 -7.66 23.83
C ASN A 387 5.07 -7.99 22.64
N PHE A 388 5.61 -7.92 21.43
CA PHE A 388 4.84 -8.19 20.21
C PHE A 388 4.60 -9.67 19.91
N PHE A 389 5.20 -10.60 20.66
CA PHE A 389 5.16 -12.03 20.36
C PHE A 389 4.13 -12.83 21.18
N MET A 390 3.30 -12.15 21.98
CA MET A 390 2.16 -12.78 22.64
C MET A 390 1.05 -13.06 21.61
N PRO A 391 0.63 -14.31 21.39
CA PRO A 391 -0.48 -14.62 20.50
C PRO A 391 -1.81 -14.04 21.00
N PHE A 392 -2.74 -13.79 20.09
CA PHE A 392 -4.05 -13.25 20.47
C PHE A 392 -4.96 -14.27 21.17
N PHE A 393 -4.88 -15.56 20.84
CA PHE A 393 -5.79 -16.59 21.39
C PHE A 393 -5.08 -17.62 22.28
N SER A 394 -3.89 -17.30 22.77
CA SER A 394 -3.10 -18.19 23.63
C SER A 394 -2.23 -17.41 24.58
N ASP A 395 -2.07 -17.92 25.80
CA ASP A 395 -1.16 -17.36 26.79
C ASP A 395 0.27 -17.92 26.66
N ASN A 396 0.46 -18.87 25.73
CA ASN A 396 1.77 -19.42 25.42
C ASN A 396 2.42 -18.62 24.31
N LEU A 397 3.59 -18.06 24.62
CA LEU A 397 4.49 -17.39 23.71
C LEU A 397 4.80 -18.25 22.46
N PHE A 398 4.96 -17.62 21.29
CA PHE A 398 5.44 -18.33 20.09
C PHE A 398 6.79 -19.03 20.36
N ALA A 399 6.95 -20.27 19.89
CA ALA A 399 8.12 -21.12 20.21
C ALA A 399 9.49 -20.55 19.74
N ASN A 400 9.50 -19.58 18.82
CA ASN A 400 10.72 -19.01 18.20
C ASN A 400 10.83 -17.50 18.42
N GLN A 401 10.88 -17.08 19.68
CA GLN A 401 11.07 -15.69 20.08
C GLN A 401 12.54 -15.32 20.09
N GLN A 402 12.97 -14.57 19.09
CA GLN A 402 14.23 -13.85 19.13
C GLN A 402 13.95 -12.38 18.84
N THR A 403 14.26 -11.53 19.81
CA THR A 403 14.09 -10.06 19.73
C THR A 403 14.99 -9.45 18.67
N ASP A 404 16.12 -10.09 18.32
CA ASP A 404 17.07 -9.67 17.28
C ASP A 404 16.45 -9.60 15.86
N ARG A 405 15.26 -10.16 15.68
CA ARG A 405 14.49 -10.14 14.43
C ARG A 405 13.87 -8.79 14.14
N ILE A 406 13.65 -7.95 15.14
CA ILE A 406 12.98 -6.65 15.02
C ILE A 406 13.96 -5.56 15.45
N ALA A 407 14.07 -4.51 14.66
CA ALA A 407 14.73 -3.28 15.07
C ALA A 407 13.91 -2.10 14.53
N PHE A 408 13.64 -1.07 15.33
CA PHE A 408 12.83 0.04 14.86
C PHE A 408 13.67 1.15 14.25
N THR A 409 13.09 1.84 13.28
CA THR A 409 13.59 3.10 12.73
C THR A 409 12.56 4.20 13.02
N ILE A 410 13.01 5.35 13.50
CA ILE A 410 12.11 6.50 13.68
C ILE A 410 11.91 7.19 12.34
N SER A 411 10.67 7.50 11.98
CA SER A 411 10.37 8.26 10.75
C SER A 411 10.06 9.71 11.11
N ILE A 412 10.90 10.62 10.63
CA ILE A 412 10.76 12.07 10.77
C ILE A 412 10.08 12.59 9.50
N PRO A 413 8.86 13.15 9.60
CA PRO A 413 8.15 13.66 8.43
C PRO A 413 8.82 14.93 7.87
N LYS A 414 8.92 15.03 6.55
CA LYS A 414 9.34 16.25 5.84
C LYS A 414 8.36 17.39 6.14
N PRO A 415 8.80 18.48 6.80
CA PRO A 415 7.91 19.55 7.21
C PRO A 415 7.56 20.46 6.04
N LYS A 416 6.30 20.91 5.96
CA LYS A 416 5.89 21.97 5.03
C LYS A 416 6.22 23.33 5.65
N ASN A 417 7.22 24.02 5.13
CA ASN A 417 7.66 25.31 5.66
C ASN A 417 6.94 26.47 4.95
N LYS A 418 6.01 27.12 5.67
CA LYS A 418 5.21 28.24 5.12
C LYS A 418 5.71 29.64 5.47
N SER A 419 6.72 29.75 6.33
CA SER A 419 7.29 31.02 6.78
C SER A 419 8.67 30.75 7.39
N ARG A 420 9.44 31.82 7.61
CA ARG A 420 10.73 31.75 8.31
C ARG A 420 10.58 31.24 9.74
N GLU A 421 9.54 31.67 10.44
CA GLU A 421 9.19 31.22 11.79
C GLU A 421 8.83 29.72 11.79
N GLY A 422 8.00 29.28 10.84
CA GLY A 422 7.62 27.88 10.68
C GLY A 422 8.83 26.99 10.40
N TRP A 423 9.73 27.44 9.52
CA TRP A 423 10.99 26.75 9.23
C TRP A 423 11.87 26.63 10.48
N SER A 424 12.05 27.71 11.22
CA SER A 424 12.89 27.74 12.43
C SER A 424 12.31 26.85 13.54
N LYS A 425 10.99 26.89 13.71
CA LYS A 425 10.24 26.02 14.63
C LYS A 425 10.44 24.55 14.26
N ASN A 426 10.16 24.18 13.01
CA ASN A 426 10.29 22.80 12.54
C ASN A 426 11.71 22.27 12.70
N ARG A 427 12.74 23.08 12.43
CA ARG A 427 14.14 22.69 12.71
C ARG A 427 14.39 22.40 14.18
N THR A 428 13.96 23.31 15.05
CA THR A 428 14.13 23.18 16.50
C THR A 428 13.44 21.92 17.03
N GLU A 429 12.20 21.68 16.59
CA GLU A 429 11.42 20.52 17.03
C GLU A 429 12.01 19.20 16.49
N THR A 430 12.49 19.19 15.24
CA THR A 430 13.18 18.03 14.65
C THR A 430 14.47 17.69 15.40
N GLN A 431 15.28 18.71 15.70
CA GLN A 431 16.51 18.55 16.48
C GLN A 431 16.22 17.98 17.88
N LYS A 432 15.22 18.52 18.60
CA LYS A 432 14.82 18.01 19.92
C LYS A 432 14.40 16.54 19.89
N THR A 433 13.58 16.14 18.91
CA THR A 433 13.18 14.73 18.76
C THR A 433 14.38 13.83 18.51
N PHE A 434 15.29 14.26 17.64
CA PHE A 434 16.51 13.50 17.34
C PHE A 434 17.44 13.38 18.55
N GLU A 435 17.59 14.43 19.36
CA GLU A 435 18.37 14.40 20.61
C GLU A 435 17.78 13.42 21.63
N ILE A 436 16.45 13.40 21.80
CA ILE A 436 15.77 12.42 22.66
C ILE A 436 16.09 10.99 22.19
N PHE A 437 15.92 10.73 20.90
CA PHE A 437 16.25 9.43 20.30
C PHE A 437 17.71 9.05 20.56
N LEU A 438 18.64 9.92 20.20
CA LEU A 438 20.08 9.64 20.25
C LEU A 438 20.57 9.36 21.67
N HIS A 439 20.16 10.17 22.64
CA HIS A 439 20.69 10.11 24.01
C HIS A 439 19.94 9.14 24.93
N LYS A 440 18.65 8.87 24.67
CA LYS A 440 17.83 8.00 25.53
C LYS A 440 17.55 6.62 24.95
N PHE A 441 17.47 6.48 23.63
CA PHE A 441 17.09 5.22 22.99
C PHE A 441 18.24 4.55 22.25
N TYR A 442 19.04 5.31 21.48
CA TYR A 442 20.17 4.74 20.76
C TYR A 442 21.37 4.41 21.68
N LYS A 443 21.81 5.38 22.50
CA LYS A 443 23.00 5.21 23.37
C LYS A 443 22.73 4.46 24.69
N LYS A 444 21.48 4.22 25.07
CA LYS A 444 21.08 3.70 26.39
C LYS A 444 20.04 2.57 26.33
N ALA A 445 19.97 1.83 25.22
CA ALA A 445 19.07 0.69 25.14
C ALA A 445 19.49 -0.39 26.17
N ASP A 446 18.53 -0.88 26.95
CA ASP A 446 18.71 -2.04 27.83
C ASP A 446 18.63 -3.34 27.02
N ASP A 447 19.32 -4.40 27.46
CA ASP A 447 19.37 -5.71 26.78
C ASP A 447 17.99 -6.37 26.56
N ASN A 448 16.97 -5.97 27.33
CA ASN A 448 15.61 -6.53 27.25
C ASN A 448 14.65 -5.74 26.34
N GLN A 449 15.12 -4.65 25.71
CA GLN A 449 14.30 -3.79 24.85
C GLN A 449 14.48 -4.10 23.37
N ILE A 450 13.47 -3.82 22.55
CA ILE A 450 13.61 -3.88 21.09
C ILE A 450 14.36 -2.61 20.64
N PRO A 451 15.50 -2.74 19.94
CA PRO A 451 16.37 -1.61 19.67
C PRO A 451 15.72 -0.64 18.67
N ILE A 452 16.00 0.66 18.85
CA ILE A 452 15.69 1.71 17.88
C ILE A 452 17.01 2.16 17.26
N VAL A 453 17.21 1.83 15.98
CA VAL A 453 18.55 1.76 15.37
C VAL A 453 18.78 2.78 14.25
N GLY A 454 17.72 3.39 13.71
CA GLY A 454 17.81 4.23 12.52
C GLY A 454 16.89 5.44 12.54
N VAL A 455 17.18 6.39 11.64
CA VAL A 455 16.34 7.56 11.34
C VAL A 455 16.02 7.59 9.85
N ASP A 456 14.74 7.72 9.54
CA ASP A 456 14.20 7.88 8.21
C ASP A 456 13.62 9.28 8.01
N PHE A 457 13.91 9.90 6.87
CA PHE A 457 13.27 11.15 6.44
C PHE A 457 12.21 10.84 5.37
N ALA A 458 10.93 10.86 5.77
CA ALA A 458 9.82 10.41 4.93
C ALA A 458 8.82 11.52 4.59
N GLY A 459 8.04 11.28 3.54
CA GLY A 459 7.05 12.23 3.00
C GLY A 459 7.45 12.77 1.64
N ALA A 460 6.57 13.56 1.02
CA ALA A 460 6.74 14.03 -0.35
C ALA A 460 7.95 14.97 -0.53
N ASP A 461 8.64 14.85 -1.66
CA ASP A 461 9.89 15.58 -1.94
C ASP A 461 9.66 17.10 -2.06
N TRP A 462 8.46 17.48 -2.51
CA TRP A 462 8.06 18.87 -2.61
C TRP A 462 7.79 19.57 -1.27
N LYS A 463 7.64 18.83 -0.15
CA LYS A 463 7.38 19.44 1.17
C LYS A 463 8.61 20.12 1.74
N SER A 464 9.76 19.47 1.64
CA SER A 464 11.03 19.95 2.18
C SER A 464 12.20 19.36 1.40
N ARG A 465 13.17 20.21 1.06
CA ARG A 465 14.38 19.82 0.34
C ARG A 465 15.41 19.17 1.27
N PRO A 466 16.27 18.27 0.77
CA PRO A 466 17.32 17.60 1.54
C PRO A 466 18.17 18.51 2.42
N TYR A 467 18.56 19.69 1.95
CA TYR A 467 19.40 20.62 2.73
C TYR A 467 18.78 20.99 4.10
N PHE A 468 17.45 20.93 4.26
CA PHE A 468 16.75 21.19 5.52
C PHE A 468 17.31 20.35 6.67
N PHE A 469 17.67 19.09 6.40
CA PHE A 469 18.16 18.12 7.37
C PHE A 469 19.70 18.12 7.53
N SER A 470 20.43 18.94 6.78
CA SER A 470 21.91 18.98 6.83
C SER A 470 22.47 19.23 8.23
N PRO A 471 21.93 20.18 9.04
CA PRO A 471 22.41 20.38 10.41
C PRO A 471 22.21 19.15 11.31
N LEU A 472 21.06 18.47 11.19
CA LEU A 472 20.74 17.29 11.99
C LEU A 472 21.62 16.10 11.62
N VAL A 473 21.80 15.83 10.33
CA VAL A 473 22.68 14.75 9.84
C VAL A 473 24.12 15.00 10.31
N ARG A 474 24.60 16.25 10.25
CA ARG A 474 25.92 16.62 10.76
C ARG A 474 26.03 16.37 12.26
N TYR A 475 25.06 16.86 13.04
CA TYR A 475 25.01 16.66 14.49
C TYR A 475 25.01 15.17 14.86
N GLY A 476 24.25 14.33 14.15
CA GLY A 476 24.25 12.88 14.33
C GLY A 476 25.65 12.28 14.15
N ARG A 477 26.33 12.60 13.04
CA ARG A 477 27.66 12.09 12.73
C ARG A 477 28.72 12.55 13.73
N GLU A 478 28.68 13.82 14.13
CA GLU A 478 29.56 14.38 15.18
C GLU A 478 29.37 13.66 16.53
N ASN A 479 28.20 13.06 16.76
CA ASN A 479 27.87 12.29 17.97
C ASN A 479 27.94 10.76 17.79
N GLY A 480 28.50 10.28 16.68
CA GLY A 480 28.73 8.86 16.40
C GLY A 480 27.55 8.10 15.78
N PHE A 481 26.57 8.79 15.19
CA PHE A 481 25.40 8.20 14.54
C PHE A 481 25.37 8.50 13.03
N ASP A 482 25.21 7.47 12.19
CA ASP A 482 25.07 7.61 10.73
C ASP A 482 24.03 6.65 10.10
N ASN A 483 23.16 6.05 10.92
CA ASN A 483 22.13 5.11 10.44
C ASN A 483 20.91 5.87 9.87
N PHE A 484 21.13 6.56 8.75
CA PHE A 484 20.11 7.36 8.07
C PHE A 484 19.57 6.67 6.81
N THR A 485 18.27 6.80 6.60
CA THR A 485 17.59 6.52 5.33
C THR A 485 16.76 7.73 4.90
N TYR A 486 16.55 7.90 3.59
CA TYR A 486 15.88 9.06 3.03
C TYR A 486 14.96 8.61 1.88
N HIS A 487 13.68 8.93 1.98
CA HIS A 487 12.73 8.79 0.86
C HIS A 487 13.00 9.89 -0.15
N ILE A 488 13.37 9.56 -1.39
CA ILE A 488 13.68 10.58 -2.38
C ILE A 488 13.41 10.10 -3.80
N GLY A 489 13.00 11.03 -4.66
CA GLY A 489 12.63 10.72 -6.04
C GLY A 489 11.34 9.92 -6.13
N GLU A 490 10.48 9.97 -5.11
CA GLU A 490 9.23 9.20 -5.05
C GLU A 490 8.03 10.03 -5.54
N ASP A 491 7.88 11.25 -4.99
CA ASP A 491 6.77 12.17 -5.26
C ASP A 491 7.26 13.61 -5.42
N PHE A 492 7.34 14.03 -6.69
CA PHE A 492 7.96 15.28 -7.16
C PHE A 492 7.06 16.01 -8.17
N TYR A 493 7.26 17.32 -8.33
CA TYR A 493 6.47 18.15 -9.26
C TYR A 493 6.75 17.81 -10.72
N ASP A 494 8.04 17.73 -11.07
CA ASP A 494 8.53 17.37 -12.39
C ASP A 494 9.68 16.36 -12.31
N LEU A 495 9.95 15.60 -13.38
CA LEU A 495 11.08 14.68 -13.41
C LEU A 495 12.40 15.38 -13.08
N ILE A 496 12.63 16.61 -13.57
CA ILE A 496 13.82 17.40 -13.21
C ILE A 496 13.89 17.62 -11.69
N ASP A 497 12.76 17.95 -11.06
CA ASP A 497 12.68 18.18 -9.61
C ASP A 497 13.06 16.92 -8.82
N GLY A 498 12.52 15.77 -9.23
CA GLY A 498 12.82 14.48 -8.62
C GLY A 498 14.29 14.06 -8.76
N LEU A 499 14.92 14.34 -9.91
CA LEU A 499 16.34 14.05 -10.14
C LEU A 499 17.25 15.00 -9.35
N ARG A 500 16.93 16.30 -9.34
CA ARG A 500 17.64 17.29 -8.53
C ARG A 500 17.58 16.93 -7.05
N ALA A 501 16.42 16.52 -6.55
CA ALA A 501 16.25 16.14 -5.15
C ALA A 501 17.15 14.95 -4.76
N VAL A 502 17.34 13.97 -5.65
CA VAL A 502 18.30 12.87 -5.45
C VAL A 502 19.73 13.41 -5.38
N ASP A 503 20.12 14.28 -6.32
CA ASP A 503 21.45 14.90 -6.36
C ASP A 503 21.75 15.71 -5.08
N GLU A 504 20.77 16.47 -4.59
CA GLU A 504 20.88 17.26 -3.36
C GLU A 504 21.14 16.40 -2.11
N VAL A 505 20.56 15.20 -2.01
CA VAL A 505 20.89 14.26 -0.92
C VAL A 505 22.37 13.86 -1.00
N LEU A 506 22.87 13.55 -2.21
CA LEU A 506 24.25 13.14 -2.43
C LEU A 506 25.24 14.27 -2.10
N VAL A 507 24.92 15.52 -2.46
CA VAL A 507 25.79 16.69 -2.28
C VAL A 507 25.69 17.29 -0.88
N PHE A 508 24.48 17.60 -0.41
CA PHE A 508 24.29 18.38 0.82
C PHE A 508 24.32 17.54 2.10
N LEU A 509 23.88 16.29 2.02
CA LEU A 509 23.85 15.40 3.17
C LEU A 509 25.06 14.46 3.24
N ASN A 510 26.00 14.55 2.30
CA ASN A 510 27.19 13.68 2.24
C ASN A 510 26.82 12.19 2.40
N TRP A 511 25.80 11.77 1.66
CA TRP A 511 25.31 10.39 1.69
C TRP A 511 26.41 9.43 1.21
N ASN A 512 26.56 8.31 1.91
CA ASN A 512 27.62 7.34 1.69
C ASN A 512 27.14 5.90 1.98
N GLY A 513 28.03 4.91 1.89
CA GLY A 513 27.68 3.51 2.01
C GLY A 513 27.15 3.04 3.37
N HIS A 514 27.16 3.86 4.42
CA HIS A 514 26.45 3.58 5.68
C HIS A 514 24.96 3.96 5.62
N ASN A 515 24.56 4.77 4.65
CA ASN A 515 23.22 5.31 4.52
C ASN A 515 22.41 4.56 3.45
N ARG A 516 21.10 4.79 3.44
CA ARG A 516 20.16 4.18 2.49
C ARG A 516 19.29 5.20 1.79
N LEU A 517 18.81 4.89 0.59
CA LEU A 517 17.87 5.70 -0.19
C LEU A 517 16.66 4.85 -0.56
N ALA A 518 15.46 5.38 -0.33
CA ALA A 518 14.23 4.67 -0.63
C ALA A 518 13.58 5.14 -1.94
N HIS A 519 12.97 4.18 -2.64
CA HIS A 519 12.21 4.32 -3.90
C HIS A 519 13.03 4.69 -5.13
N LEU A 520 13.54 5.93 -5.19
CA LEU A 520 14.25 6.48 -6.36
C LEU A 520 13.45 6.37 -7.67
N ASN A 521 12.11 6.48 -7.64
CA ASN A 521 11.26 6.35 -8.83
C ASN A 521 11.74 7.27 -9.97
N SER A 522 12.15 8.51 -9.67
CA SER A 522 12.66 9.48 -10.65
C SER A 522 13.83 8.94 -11.49
N LEU A 523 14.65 8.03 -10.95
CA LEU A 523 15.77 7.42 -11.70
C LEU A 523 15.34 6.36 -12.72
N PHE A 524 14.10 5.87 -12.65
CA PHE A 524 13.62 4.73 -13.44
C PHE A 524 12.35 5.02 -14.24
N VAL A 525 11.73 6.19 -14.05
CA VAL A 525 10.64 6.65 -14.91
C VAL A 525 11.14 6.82 -16.34
N ASP A 526 10.36 6.31 -17.29
CA ASP A 526 10.58 6.51 -18.73
C ASP A 526 10.40 7.99 -19.07
N VAL A 527 11.49 8.62 -19.53
CA VAL A 527 11.58 10.08 -19.74
C VAL A 527 10.63 10.55 -20.84
N GLU A 528 10.62 9.87 -21.99
CA GLU A 528 9.77 10.24 -23.12
C GLU A 528 8.29 10.10 -22.75
N LYS A 529 7.91 8.93 -22.23
CA LYS A 529 6.54 8.66 -21.81
C LYS A 529 6.07 9.62 -20.73
N TYR A 530 6.93 10.01 -19.80
CA TYR A 530 6.61 10.97 -18.75
C TYR A 530 6.14 12.32 -19.32
N TYR A 531 6.85 12.88 -20.29
CA TYR A 531 6.49 14.16 -20.89
C TYR A 531 5.36 14.04 -21.92
N GLU A 532 5.29 12.94 -22.68
CA GLU A 532 4.19 12.70 -23.62
C GLU A 532 2.83 12.58 -22.94
N THR A 533 2.75 11.84 -21.83
CA THR A 533 1.51 11.71 -21.04
C THR A 533 1.08 13.01 -20.37
N ARG A 534 1.99 13.97 -20.22
CA ARG A 534 1.74 15.33 -19.71
C ARG A 534 1.51 16.37 -20.81
N HIS A 535 1.49 15.94 -22.08
CA HIS A 535 1.44 16.85 -23.24
C HIS A 535 2.50 17.95 -23.16
N TRP A 536 3.70 17.61 -22.66
CA TRP A 536 4.84 18.52 -22.54
C TRP A 536 4.58 19.76 -21.65
N ASN A 537 3.69 19.63 -20.65
CA ASN A 537 3.42 20.69 -19.68
C ASN A 537 4.07 20.40 -18.32
N MET A 538 4.72 21.43 -17.76
CA MET A 538 5.20 21.46 -16.38
C MET A 538 4.28 22.35 -15.55
N ILE A 539 3.80 21.84 -14.41
CA ILE A 539 3.04 22.61 -13.41
C ILE A 539 3.84 22.58 -12.11
N ILE A 540 4.44 23.71 -11.76
CA ILE A 540 5.49 23.74 -10.74
C ILE A 540 5.58 25.13 -10.08
N PRO A 541 5.94 25.24 -8.79
CA PRO A 541 6.26 26.52 -8.19
C PRO A 541 7.44 27.20 -8.91
N GLN A 542 7.34 28.50 -9.14
CA GLN A 542 8.28 29.27 -9.95
C GLN A 542 9.71 29.22 -9.39
N GLN A 543 9.86 29.22 -8.06
CA GLN A 543 11.16 29.04 -7.41
C GLN A 543 11.79 27.67 -7.74
N ILE A 544 11.00 26.59 -7.66
CA ILE A 544 11.49 25.24 -7.95
C ILE A 544 11.85 25.12 -9.43
N LEU A 545 11.10 25.77 -10.32
CA LEU A 545 11.44 25.82 -11.75
C LEU A 545 12.77 26.53 -12.00
N LEU A 546 13.00 27.69 -11.39
CA LEU A 546 14.26 28.43 -11.49
C LEU A 546 15.45 27.53 -11.10
N ASP A 547 15.37 26.89 -9.95
CA ASP A 547 16.43 26.00 -9.46
C ASP A 547 16.64 24.80 -10.38
N ASN A 548 15.55 24.19 -10.84
CA ASN A 548 15.59 23.05 -11.74
C ASN A 548 16.28 23.39 -13.07
N LEU A 549 16.00 24.57 -13.64
CA LEU A 549 16.58 25.00 -14.90
C LEU A 549 18.08 25.33 -14.78
N ILE A 550 18.49 25.96 -13.68
CA ILE A 550 19.90 26.21 -13.38
C ILE A 550 20.65 24.89 -13.17
N TRP A 551 20.04 23.97 -12.42
CA TRP A 551 20.58 22.63 -12.25
C TRP A 551 20.75 21.90 -13.59
N ILE A 552 19.77 22.02 -14.50
CA ILE A 552 19.89 21.47 -15.86
C ILE A 552 21.07 22.09 -16.63
N GLN A 553 21.26 23.42 -16.58
CA GLN A 553 22.41 24.08 -17.22
C GLN A 553 23.75 23.56 -16.68
N LYS A 554 23.86 23.35 -15.36
CA LYS A 554 25.07 22.75 -14.79
C LYS A 554 25.31 21.32 -15.28
N TRP A 555 24.24 20.55 -15.46
CA TRP A 555 24.34 19.19 -15.98
C TRP A 555 24.63 19.13 -17.49
N THR A 556 24.17 20.11 -18.29
CA THR A 556 24.60 20.23 -19.70
C THR A 556 26.10 20.43 -19.80
N ASP A 557 26.67 21.27 -18.93
CA ASP A 557 28.12 21.52 -18.89
C ASP A 557 28.86 20.27 -18.42
N LYS A 558 28.44 19.69 -17.29
CA LYS A 558 29.05 18.50 -16.67
C LYS A 558 29.06 17.28 -17.59
N LEU A 559 28.02 17.09 -18.41
CA LEU A 559 27.91 15.97 -19.36
C LEU A 559 28.31 16.35 -20.79
N CYS A 560 28.72 17.61 -21.01
CA CYS A 560 29.06 18.16 -22.32
C CYS A 560 27.96 17.94 -23.37
N VAL A 561 26.70 18.14 -22.99
CA VAL A 561 25.53 18.00 -23.87
C VAL A 561 25.06 19.38 -24.32
N LYS A 562 25.16 19.67 -25.62
CA LYS A 562 24.59 20.89 -26.21
C LYS A 562 23.16 20.65 -26.70
N LEU A 563 22.18 21.31 -26.08
CA LEU A 563 20.76 21.28 -26.49
C LEU A 563 20.57 21.90 -27.89
N GLU A 564 19.35 21.81 -28.44
CA GLU A 564 18.97 22.58 -29.62
C GLU A 564 18.92 24.08 -29.28
N ASP A 565 19.36 24.94 -30.20
CA ASP A 565 19.58 26.37 -29.93
C ASP A 565 18.29 27.10 -29.50
N ASP A 566 17.13 26.66 -29.98
CA ASP A 566 15.81 27.18 -29.60
C ASP A 566 15.38 26.76 -28.18
N VAL A 567 15.66 25.50 -27.80
CA VAL A 567 15.44 24.98 -26.45
C VAL A 567 16.34 25.71 -25.45
N GLU A 568 17.62 25.87 -25.77
CA GLU A 568 18.60 26.55 -24.92
C GLU A 568 18.21 28.02 -24.69
N LYS A 569 17.83 28.75 -25.75
CA LYS A 569 17.31 30.12 -25.64
C LYS A 569 16.06 30.20 -24.78
N LEU A 570 15.13 29.25 -24.95
CA LEU A 570 13.90 29.22 -24.17
C LEU A 570 14.19 28.98 -22.68
N PHE A 571 15.15 28.11 -22.35
CA PHE A 571 15.54 27.81 -20.98
C PHE A 571 16.21 29.02 -20.32
N ILE A 572 17.15 29.67 -21.02
CA ILE A 572 17.83 30.89 -20.53
C ILE A 572 16.80 32.00 -20.29
N GLN A 573 15.92 32.26 -21.25
CA GLN A 573 14.87 33.26 -21.11
C GLN A 573 13.96 32.94 -19.91
N LYS A 574 13.59 31.67 -19.74
CA LYS A 574 12.74 31.26 -18.62
C LYS A 574 13.43 31.41 -17.26
N ILE A 575 14.74 31.17 -17.18
CA ILE A 575 15.55 31.42 -15.98
C ILE A 575 15.54 32.91 -15.63
N GLU A 576 15.84 33.78 -16.60
CA GLU A 576 15.86 35.24 -16.40
C GLU A 576 14.49 35.77 -15.95
N ASP A 577 13.41 35.33 -16.61
CA ASP A 577 12.04 35.68 -16.26
C ASP A 577 11.71 35.25 -14.82
N CYS A 578 12.01 34.00 -14.45
CA CYS A 578 11.75 33.52 -13.08
C CYS A 578 12.55 34.28 -12.03
N PHE A 579 13.84 34.55 -12.30
CA PHE A 579 14.71 35.29 -11.38
C PHE A 579 14.17 36.71 -11.12
N LYS A 580 13.72 37.39 -12.17
CA LYS A 580 13.14 38.74 -12.11
C LYS A 580 11.77 38.77 -11.45
N ASP A 581 10.87 37.85 -11.81
CA ASP A 581 9.51 37.78 -11.26
C ASP A 581 9.52 37.52 -9.75
N LEU A 582 10.44 36.67 -9.30
CA LEU A 582 10.67 36.38 -7.88
C LEU A 582 11.40 37.51 -7.16
N LYS A 583 11.92 38.50 -7.89
CA LYS A 583 12.70 39.65 -7.40
C LYS A 583 13.97 39.21 -6.65
N CYS A 584 14.61 38.14 -7.13
CA CYS A 584 15.82 37.59 -6.52
C CYS A 584 16.96 38.62 -6.45
N GLU A 585 17.00 39.55 -7.41
CA GLU A 585 17.93 40.69 -7.49
C GLU A 585 17.98 41.58 -6.24
N LYS A 586 16.95 41.56 -5.39
CA LYS A 586 16.95 42.27 -4.10
C LYS A 586 17.84 41.63 -3.05
N TYR A 587 18.10 40.33 -3.18
CA TYR A 587 18.82 39.52 -2.20
C TYR A 587 20.23 39.18 -2.69
N LEU A 588 20.38 38.91 -3.99
CA LEU A 588 21.67 38.60 -4.61
C LEU A 588 21.66 38.80 -6.12
N SER A 589 22.87 38.97 -6.70
CA SER A 589 23.00 39.06 -8.16
C SER A 589 22.76 37.71 -8.83
N PHE A 590 22.40 37.74 -10.11
CA PHE A 590 22.18 36.54 -10.91
C PHE A 590 23.43 35.65 -10.98
N GLU A 591 24.62 36.25 -11.13
CA GLU A 591 25.90 35.54 -11.14
C GLU A 591 26.20 34.89 -9.79
N SER A 592 25.88 35.57 -8.69
CA SER A 592 26.00 35.01 -7.35
C SER A 592 25.07 33.81 -7.16
N TYR A 593 23.83 33.90 -7.67
CA TYR A 593 22.87 32.79 -7.60
C TYR A 593 23.38 31.56 -8.35
N MET A 594 23.81 31.74 -9.60
CA MET A 594 24.36 30.69 -10.46
C MET A 594 25.63 30.06 -9.86
N GLY A 595 26.57 30.91 -9.40
CA GLY A 595 27.87 30.48 -8.90
C GLY A 595 27.79 29.69 -7.59
N ASN A 596 26.87 30.07 -6.70
CA ASN A 596 26.75 29.45 -5.38
C ASN A 596 25.71 28.32 -5.30
N PHE A 597 25.00 28.01 -6.39
CA PHE A 597 23.88 27.03 -6.41
C PHE A 597 24.20 25.65 -5.79
N GLU A 598 25.43 25.16 -5.93
CA GLU A 598 25.84 23.84 -5.38
C GLU A 598 26.57 23.94 -4.03
N ILE A 599 26.68 25.15 -3.45
CA ILE A 599 27.41 25.36 -2.20
C ILE A 599 26.52 25.00 -1.02
N ARG A 600 27.02 24.10 -0.16
CA ARG A 600 26.30 23.67 1.05
C ARG A 600 26.02 24.87 1.97
N GLY A 601 24.74 25.08 2.31
CA GLY A 601 24.29 26.15 3.20
C GLY A 601 23.97 27.47 2.48
N PHE A 602 24.29 27.60 1.19
CA PHE A 602 23.87 28.75 0.38
C PHE A 602 22.35 28.82 0.27
N GLU A 603 21.71 27.69 -0.08
CA GLU A 603 20.26 27.58 -0.16
C GLU A 603 19.58 27.94 1.17
N ASP A 604 20.13 27.50 2.30
CA ASP A 604 19.62 27.87 3.64
C ASP A 604 19.58 29.38 3.83
N THR A 605 20.67 30.08 3.47
CA THR A 605 20.80 31.52 3.65
C THR A 605 19.88 32.27 2.70
N TYR A 606 19.95 31.94 1.42
CA TYR A 606 19.11 32.51 0.37
C TYR A 606 17.62 32.28 0.65
N LEU A 607 17.19 31.05 0.97
CA LEU A 607 15.80 30.76 1.25
C LEU A 607 15.35 31.41 2.56
N LEU A 608 16.20 31.48 3.59
CA LEU A 608 15.85 32.22 4.81
C LEU A 608 15.57 33.69 4.55
N GLU A 609 16.40 34.34 3.73
CA GLU A 609 16.25 35.75 3.34
C GLU A 609 15.01 35.94 2.45
N THR A 610 14.82 35.06 1.47
CA THR A 610 13.73 35.18 0.47
C THR A 610 12.35 34.79 1.05
N VAL A 611 12.30 33.75 1.90
CA VAL A 611 11.07 33.29 2.58
C VAL A 611 10.60 34.29 3.64
N ALA A 612 11.50 35.06 4.25
CA ALA A 612 11.15 36.06 5.26
C ALA A 612 10.26 37.18 4.71
N GLU A 613 10.43 37.55 3.44
CA GLU A 613 9.78 38.74 2.87
C GLU A 613 8.64 38.43 1.90
N ASN A 614 8.62 37.27 1.22
CA ASN A 614 7.71 37.04 0.09
C ASN A 614 7.24 35.58 -0.09
N TYR A 615 6.89 34.89 0.99
CA TYR A 615 6.39 33.50 0.90
C TYR A 615 5.31 33.31 -0.20
N ASN A 616 4.34 34.23 -0.30
CA ASN A 616 3.27 34.15 -1.28
C ASN A 616 3.74 34.25 -2.75
N LYS A 617 4.89 34.91 -3.03
CA LYS A 617 5.46 34.99 -4.39
C LYS A 617 6.33 33.79 -4.73
N LEU A 618 7.05 33.24 -3.74
CA LEU A 618 7.80 31.98 -3.90
C LEU A 618 6.88 30.80 -4.25
N THR A 619 5.61 30.88 -3.87
CA THR A 619 4.58 29.90 -4.21
C THR A 619 3.81 30.22 -5.49
N GLN A 620 4.23 31.20 -6.30
CA GLN A 620 3.57 31.46 -7.58
C GLN A 620 3.72 30.22 -8.48
N ILE A 621 2.59 29.68 -8.92
CA ILE A 621 2.56 28.48 -9.76
C ILE A 621 2.74 28.92 -11.21
N THR A 622 3.65 28.24 -11.91
CA THR A 622 3.82 28.40 -13.35
C THR A 622 3.32 27.14 -14.05
N ALA A 623 2.52 27.33 -15.10
CA ALA A 623 2.27 26.32 -16.11
C ALA A 623 3.13 26.67 -17.33
N TRP A 624 4.09 25.82 -17.67
CA TRP A 624 5.02 26.06 -18.77
C TRP A 624 5.03 24.90 -19.74
N HIS A 625 4.81 25.22 -21.02
CA HIS A 625 4.91 24.27 -22.12
C HIS A 625 6.37 24.21 -22.59
N ILE A 626 7.00 23.05 -22.43
CA ILE A 626 8.38 22.82 -22.88
C ILE A 626 8.39 22.31 -24.32
N LEU A 627 9.42 22.68 -25.08
CA LEU A 627 9.57 22.21 -26.47
C LEU A 627 9.96 20.73 -26.50
N LYS A 628 9.33 19.97 -27.42
CA LYS A 628 9.73 18.58 -27.69
C LYS A 628 11.15 18.57 -28.24
N SER A 629 12.07 17.98 -27.50
CA SER A 629 13.50 17.94 -27.83
C SER A 629 14.10 16.56 -27.53
N HIS A 630 14.69 15.94 -28.53
CA HIS A 630 15.38 14.65 -28.36
C HIS A 630 16.65 14.79 -27.52
N LYS A 631 17.37 15.91 -27.64
CA LYS A 631 18.58 16.12 -26.82
C LYS A 631 18.26 16.40 -25.36
N PHE A 632 17.15 17.08 -25.07
CA PHE A 632 16.69 17.28 -23.70
C PHE A 632 16.29 15.95 -23.05
N LEU A 633 15.53 15.09 -23.75
CA LEU A 633 15.22 13.75 -23.25
C LEU A 633 16.50 12.94 -23.01
N SER A 634 17.43 12.93 -23.96
CA SER A 634 18.72 12.24 -23.82
C SER A 634 19.58 12.79 -22.68
N LEU A 635 19.52 14.10 -22.41
CA LEU A 635 20.18 14.71 -21.25
C LEU A 635 19.63 14.11 -19.94
N LEU A 636 18.31 14.04 -19.78
CA LEU A 636 17.70 13.49 -18.56
C LEU A 636 18.04 12.01 -18.36
N GLU A 637 18.05 11.20 -19.41
CA GLU A 637 18.46 9.79 -19.36
C GLU A 637 19.93 9.64 -18.93
N LYS A 638 20.82 10.50 -19.43
CA LYS A 638 22.22 10.54 -19.01
C LYS A 638 22.37 10.97 -17.56
N ILE A 639 21.55 11.92 -17.10
CA ILE A 639 21.55 12.33 -15.69
C ILE A 639 21.06 11.19 -14.80
N GLN A 640 19.95 10.51 -15.13
CA GLN A 640 19.48 9.32 -14.42
C GLN A 640 20.60 8.28 -14.28
N THR A 641 21.31 7.99 -15.38
CA THR A 641 22.44 7.05 -15.40
C THR A 641 23.60 7.52 -14.52
N SER A 642 23.96 8.81 -14.59
CA SER A 642 25.08 9.38 -13.83
C SER A 642 24.82 9.42 -12.32
N LEU A 643 23.59 9.78 -11.91
CA LEU A 643 23.16 9.75 -10.52
C LEU A 643 23.15 8.32 -9.99
N LEU A 644 22.59 7.36 -10.74
CA LEU A 644 22.61 5.95 -10.36
C LEU A 644 24.04 5.42 -10.20
N GLN A 645 24.93 5.74 -11.15
CA GLN A 645 26.34 5.33 -11.05
C GLN A 645 27.04 5.96 -9.84
N THR A 646 26.69 7.19 -9.48
CA THR A 646 27.20 7.85 -8.27
C THR A 646 26.74 7.13 -7.00
N ILE A 647 25.47 6.75 -6.93
CA ILE A 647 24.89 5.96 -5.81
C ILE A 647 25.62 4.63 -5.67
N ILE A 648 25.80 3.91 -6.79
CA ILE A 648 26.50 2.63 -6.85
C ILE A 648 27.97 2.78 -6.42
N ASN A 649 28.69 3.77 -6.96
CA ASN A 649 30.11 3.99 -6.65
C ASN A 649 30.34 4.36 -5.18
N LYS A 650 29.39 5.08 -4.57
CA LYS A 650 29.42 5.39 -3.13
C LYS A 650 28.96 4.21 -2.25
N ASN A 651 28.57 3.09 -2.86
CA ASN A 651 28.05 1.89 -2.20
C ASN A 651 26.83 2.19 -1.29
N ILE A 652 26.03 3.19 -1.68
CA ILE A 652 24.79 3.57 -0.99
C ILE A 652 23.76 2.47 -1.23
N HIS A 653 23.06 2.04 -0.18
CA HIS A 653 22.04 1.01 -0.29
C HIS A 653 20.73 1.58 -0.84
N ILE A 654 20.08 0.86 -1.75
CA ILE A 654 18.81 1.24 -2.37
C ILE A 654 17.70 0.33 -1.84
N GLU A 655 16.73 0.92 -1.16
CA GLU A 655 15.52 0.25 -0.70
C GLU A 655 14.42 0.40 -1.76
N THR A 656 13.99 -0.71 -2.34
CA THR A 656 12.91 -0.72 -3.33
C THR A 656 11.65 -1.38 -2.77
N CYS A 657 10.48 -0.91 -3.20
CA CYS A 657 9.18 -1.30 -2.64
C CYS A 657 8.22 -1.62 -3.80
N PRO A 658 8.34 -2.78 -4.47
CA PRO A 658 7.81 -2.96 -5.82
C PRO A 658 6.30 -2.68 -5.98
N SER A 659 5.43 -3.21 -5.11
CA SER A 659 3.99 -2.89 -5.16
C SER A 659 3.69 -1.41 -4.90
N SER A 660 4.38 -0.78 -3.95
CA SER A 660 4.21 0.65 -3.65
C SER A 660 4.68 1.52 -4.82
N ASN A 661 5.87 1.24 -5.36
CA ASN A 661 6.38 1.91 -6.55
C ASN A 661 5.42 1.74 -7.74
N PHE A 662 4.85 0.55 -7.95
CA PHE A 662 3.88 0.30 -9.01
C PHE A 662 2.58 1.10 -8.84
N LEU A 663 2.03 1.18 -7.63
CA LEU A 663 0.71 1.81 -7.38
C LEU A 663 0.79 3.33 -7.20
N ILE A 664 1.86 3.86 -6.60
CA ILE A 664 2.03 5.30 -6.31
C ILE A 664 2.88 5.98 -7.37
N GLY A 665 3.85 5.26 -7.93
CA GLY A 665 4.76 5.75 -8.95
C GLY A 665 4.13 5.84 -10.34
N ARG A 666 4.97 6.17 -11.32
CA ARG A 666 4.57 6.37 -12.73
C ARG A 666 4.94 5.15 -13.58
N PHE A 667 4.56 3.95 -13.11
CA PHE A 667 4.89 2.68 -13.76
C PHE A 667 3.64 1.91 -14.16
N ASP A 668 3.65 1.31 -15.34
CA ASP A 668 2.48 0.56 -15.86
C ASP A 668 2.60 -0.94 -15.66
N LYS A 669 3.79 -1.42 -15.30
CA LYS A 669 4.11 -2.85 -15.16
C LYS A 669 5.16 -3.08 -14.08
N TYR A 670 5.06 -4.21 -13.39
CA TYR A 670 6.06 -4.65 -12.41
C TYR A 670 7.47 -4.85 -13.02
N ASP A 671 7.61 -5.10 -14.31
CA ASP A 671 8.92 -5.25 -14.99
C ASP A 671 9.62 -3.91 -15.31
N SER A 672 8.95 -2.79 -15.00
CA SER A 672 9.41 -1.41 -15.21
C SER A 672 9.74 -0.67 -13.91
N VAL A 673 9.39 -1.22 -12.74
CA VAL A 673 9.67 -0.60 -11.44
C VAL A 673 11.18 -0.61 -11.13
N PRO A 674 11.67 0.21 -10.17
CA PRO A 674 13.09 0.32 -9.85
C PRO A 674 13.78 -1.04 -9.64
N THR A 675 13.17 -1.93 -8.87
CA THR A 675 13.69 -3.28 -8.58
C THR A 675 13.94 -4.10 -9.83
N ALA A 676 13.07 -4.03 -10.83
CA ALA A 676 13.22 -4.81 -12.06
C ALA A 676 14.29 -4.23 -13.00
N ASN A 677 14.51 -2.92 -12.97
CA ASN A 677 15.55 -2.25 -13.77
C ASN A 677 16.94 -2.36 -13.15
N LEU A 678 17.01 -2.33 -11.81
CA LEU A 678 18.23 -2.48 -11.03
C LEU A 678 18.89 -3.86 -11.18
N TYR A 679 18.14 -4.85 -11.67
CA TYR A 679 18.66 -6.15 -12.09
C TYR A 679 19.96 -6.06 -12.90
N LYS A 680 20.04 -5.11 -13.85
CA LYS A 680 21.21 -4.89 -14.72
C LYS A 680 22.48 -4.48 -13.96
N TYR A 681 22.33 -4.07 -12.71
CA TYR A 681 23.40 -3.56 -11.85
C TYR A 681 23.65 -4.45 -10.64
N ILE A 682 23.12 -5.67 -10.60
CA ILE A 682 23.18 -6.53 -9.41
C ILE A 682 24.60 -6.78 -8.87
N ASP A 683 25.61 -6.83 -9.75
CA ASP A 683 26.99 -7.07 -9.34
C ASP A 683 27.65 -5.83 -8.70
N LYS A 684 27.00 -4.68 -8.75
CA LYS A 684 27.55 -3.39 -8.33
C LYS A 684 26.67 -2.67 -7.30
N ALA A 685 25.36 -2.77 -7.43
CA ALA A 685 24.39 -2.07 -6.61
C ALA A 685 24.02 -2.89 -5.37
N SER A 686 23.94 -2.22 -4.21
CA SER A 686 23.40 -2.80 -2.98
C SER A 686 21.91 -2.49 -2.90
N ILE A 687 21.04 -3.50 -2.96
CA ILE A 687 19.59 -3.34 -3.13
C ILE A 687 18.83 -4.22 -2.14
N SER A 688 17.67 -3.77 -1.65
CA SER A 688 16.67 -4.59 -0.97
C SER A 688 15.28 -4.49 -1.61
N ILE A 689 14.47 -5.52 -1.40
CA ILE A 689 13.03 -5.56 -1.69
C ILE A 689 12.28 -5.49 -0.36
N ASN A 690 11.33 -4.57 -0.25
CA ASN A 690 10.61 -4.24 0.99
C ASN A 690 9.11 -4.07 0.72
N THR A 691 8.29 -4.07 1.78
CA THR A 691 6.82 -4.02 1.64
C THR A 691 6.20 -2.64 1.78
N ASP A 692 6.90 -1.70 2.40
CA ASP A 692 6.49 -0.32 2.60
C ASP A 692 5.17 -0.19 3.37
N ILE A 693 4.07 0.07 2.66
CA ILE A 693 2.72 0.28 3.19
C ILE A 693 1.90 -1.01 3.06
N LYS A 694 2.44 -2.11 3.61
CA LYS A 694 1.99 -3.51 3.44
C LYS A 694 0.47 -3.68 3.43
N GLY A 695 -0.22 -3.07 4.40
CA GLY A 695 -1.65 -3.19 4.61
C GLY A 695 -2.46 -2.50 3.52
N THR A 696 -2.07 -1.28 3.14
CA THR A 696 -2.76 -0.49 2.11
C THR A 696 -2.58 -1.05 0.71
N VAL A 697 -1.43 -1.67 0.42
CA VAL A 697 -1.20 -2.33 -0.89
C VAL A 697 -1.55 -3.82 -0.87
N ALA A 698 -1.93 -4.41 0.26
CA ALA A 698 -2.26 -5.83 0.41
C ALA A 698 -1.16 -6.77 -0.14
N THR A 699 0.05 -6.68 0.43
CA THR A 699 1.21 -7.49 0.03
C THR A 699 1.86 -8.18 1.24
N SER A 700 2.94 -8.93 1.00
CA SER A 700 3.81 -9.54 2.00
C SER A 700 5.25 -9.53 1.48
N LEU A 701 6.25 -9.70 2.35
CA LEU A 701 7.66 -9.65 1.90
C LEU A 701 7.94 -10.77 0.89
N VAL A 702 7.50 -11.99 1.21
CA VAL A 702 7.61 -13.15 0.32
C VAL A 702 6.91 -12.85 -1.01
N ASN A 703 5.71 -12.27 -0.97
CA ASN A 703 4.98 -11.91 -2.18
C ASN A 703 5.70 -10.87 -3.05
N GLU A 704 6.36 -9.86 -2.48
CA GLU A 704 7.16 -8.89 -3.25
C GLU A 704 8.29 -9.58 -4.04
N TYR A 705 9.05 -10.48 -3.39
CA TYR A 705 10.08 -11.26 -4.06
C TYR A 705 9.49 -12.14 -5.19
N SER A 706 8.35 -12.78 -4.93
CA SER A 706 7.68 -13.64 -5.90
C SER A 706 7.12 -12.89 -7.10
N LEU A 707 6.52 -11.71 -6.88
CA LEU A 707 6.06 -10.83 -7.95
C LEU A 707 7.23 -10.37 -8.83
N MET A 708 8.37 -10.05 -8.22
CA MET A 708 9.59 -9.66 -8.94
C MET A 708 10.18 -10.81 -9.74
N ALA A 709 10.27 -12.01 -9.16
CA ALA A 709 10.71 -13.20 -9.87
C ALA A 709 9.88 -13.44 -11.13
N LEU A 710 8.54 -13.41 -11.01
CA LEU A 710 7.66 -13.61 -12.14
C LEU A 710 7.72 -12.48 -13.17
N ALA A 711 7.87 -11.22 -12.73
CA ALA A 711 8.01 -10.08 -13.63
C ALA A 711 9.28 -10.19 -14.47
N LEU A 712 10.41 -10.59 -13.86
CA LEU A 712 11.68 -10.82 -14.55
C LEU A 712 11.61 -12.03 -15.50
N GLU A 713 10.96 -13.13 -15.09
CA GLU A 713 10.74 -14.30 -15.97
C GLU A 713 9.91 -13.90 -17.21
N LYS A 714 8.86 -13.10 -17.02
CA LYS A 714 8.04 -12.57 -18.14
C LYS A 714 8.80 -11.58 -19.02
N LYS A 715 9.86 -10.94 -18.51
CA LYS A 715 10.79 -10.08 -19.28
C LYS A 715 11.79 -10.91 -20.10
N GLY A 716 11.78 -12.24 -19.96
CA GLY A 716 12.66 -13.16 -20.69
C GLY A 716 13.99 -13.44 -20.00
N ILE A 717 14.11 -13.16 -18.70
CA ILE A 717 15.32 -13.45 -17.92
C ILE A 717 15.28 -14.92 -17.46
N GLU A 718 16.41 -15.60 -17.56
CA GLU A 718 16.56 -17.01 -17.19
C GLU A 718 16.38 -17.22 -15.68
N LYS A 719 15.69 -18.31 -15.30
CA LYS A 719 15.37 -18.61 -13.89
C LYS A 719 16.58 -18.69 -12.99
N THR A 720 17.68 -19.27 -13.48
CA THR A 720 18.93 -19.40 -12.74
C THR A 720 19.54 -18.03 -12.42
N GLU A 721 19.46 -17.09 -13.36
CA GLU A 721 19.91 -15.71 -13.21
C GLU A 721 19.03 -14.96 -12.20
N ILE A 722 17.71 -15.15 -12.28
CA ILE A 722 16.75 -14.60 -11.30
C ILE A 722 17.05 -15.13 -9.89
N HIS A 723 17.26 -16.43 -9.71
CA HIS A 723 17.56 -16.99 -8.40
C HIS A 723 18.89 -16.46 -7.82
N GLN A 724 19.91 -16.27 -8.66
CA GLN A 724 21.16 -15.63 -8.24
C GLN A 724 20.96 -14.16 -7.84
N TYR A 725 20.16 -13.42 -8.63
CA TYR A 725 19.77 -12.05 -8.35
C TYR A 725 19.09 -11.92 -6.97
N LEU A 726 18.05 -12.73 -6.74
CA LEU A 726 17.31 -12.70 -5.47
C LEU A 726 18.19 -13.10 -4.28
N LYS A 727 19.10 -14.08 -4.42
CA LYS A 727 20.09 -14.43 -3.37
C LYS A 727 20.97 -13.25 -2.98
N LYS A 728 21.46 -12.49 -3.96
CA LYS A 728 22.29 -11.30 -3.71
C LYS A 728 21.50 -10.20 -2.99
N ILE A 729 20.26 -9.96 -3.40
CA ILE A 729 19.36 -9.00 -2.74
C ILE A 729 19.05 -9.43 -1.30
N MET A 730 18.70 -10.70 -1.07
CA MET A 730 18.43 -11.21 0.28
C MET A 730 19.65 -11.00 1.20
N ASN A 731 20.84 -11.36 0.73
CA ASN A 731 22.08 -11.14 1.48
C ASN A 731 22.37 -9.64 1.72
N ALA A 732 22.16 -8.79 0.71
CA ALA A 732 22.30 -7.35 0.85
C ALA A 732 21.31 -6.79 1.89
N SER A 733 20.05 -7.21 1.87
CA SER A 733 19.04 -6.76 2.84
C SER A 733 19.43 -7.09 4.29
N HIS A 734 19.99 -8.28 4.52
CA HIS A 734 20.44 -8.70 5.85
C HIS A 734 21.67 -7.93 6.32
N THR A 735 22.70 -7.83 5.46
CA THR A 735 23.95 -7.12 5.79
C THR A 735 23.79 -5.61 5.94
N ARG A 736 22.69 -5.05 5.41
CA ARG A 736 22.41 -3.62 5.43
C ARG A 736 21.41 -3.20 6.50
N LYS A 737 20.75 -4.16 7.18
CA LYS A 737 19.94 -3.91 8.37
C LYS A 737 20.77 -3.13 9.41
N PHE A 738 20.17 -2.11 10.01
CA PHE A 738 20.84 -1.32 11.03
C PHE A 738 20.87 -2.16 12.31
N THR A 739 21.99 -2.07 13.02
CA THR A 739 22.26 -2.79 14.27
C THR A 739 22.35 -1.83 15.43
#